data_AF-A0A534KCR5-F1
#
_entry.id   AF-A0A534KCR5-F1
#
_cell.length_a   1.000
_cell.length_b   1.000
_cell.length_c   1.000
_cell.angle_alpha   90.00
_cell.angle_beta   90.00
_cell.angle_gamma   90.00
#
_symmetry.space_group_name_H-M   'P 1'
#
loop_
_entity.id
_entity.type
_entity.pdbx_description
1 polymer ?
#
loop_
_entity_poly.entity_id
_entity_poly.type
_entity_poly.pdbx_seq_one_letter_code
_entity_poly.pdbx_strand_id
1 'polypeptide(L)'
;MDSDRGARRPLSKRRDFPHHRSPRTRGTRHRVERYAACKSRSSGARDAARAHGGRVADGREAGLEGGDEKLPFKPSNVYIGENGKTTVLNLPTEWSRELGLVLGWLVGDGWLRSGDKNCRVGFTFAKSDAPVIATLRPILNRWYGRNIRGVKMANGVYHLSYHSRFFVDFFEKLGVRPVDSAEKEVPRFLFTAPRAAVIGFLQGLFTADGTIRDHRNCNSSGIALTSKSRKLLQGVQLLLLNLGIRSRVLNRSRAPRMALFTYVTKAGERRAYGSDGVLYELFIFGESRHRFECEVGFLDEKQAELSHVRYPRFYQTKFEDPLKTKVKVGDCEVFDLTEAASHSMVCNGIVVRQCGEQPLLPYESCNLGSIDLARHMKRSAAGRWDVDWKRLEGTIRATVRMLDDVIDMNAYPVKEIEEMTRATRKIGLGVMGFARMLFMLEVPYDSKEGVEWGRKIMKFIHETGYNESGKLAEERGVYPAWEGSRHQEKGLRLRNSYVTTVAPTGTLSMIADTSGGCEPEFSLIWYKRVMEGEELPYFLERMQAAFQDYCDAAVSKTINAPREATVEDVKKAYLLAYELHCKGITVYRDGSREDQVLNIGVAQTEKPKEIHVEVPREPAIVRPRARPDVITGRTQKILTGYGALYVTVNEDEKGLFEVFAQIGRGGGYTASFTEGIARLVSLCLRSGVPVDEIIDQLEGIRS
;
A
#
# COMPACT_ATOMS: atom_id res chain seq x y z
N MET A 1 -51.88 -33.11 -5.34
CA MET A 1 -53.13 -33.73 -5.82
C MET A 1 -53.44 -33.06 -7.14
N ASP A 2 -53.16 -33.65 -8.31
CA ASP A 2 -52.57 -34.95 -8.66
C ASP A 2 -51.53 -34.70 -9.80
N SER A 3 -50.48 -35.46 -10.14
CA SER A 3 -50.21 -36.91 -10.22
C SER A 3 -51.12 -37.63 -11.25
N ASP A 4 -50.70 -38.60 -12.06
CA ASP A 4 -49.47 -39.40 -12.14
C ASP A 4 -49.33 -40.00 -13.57
N ARG A 5 -48.18 -40.66 -13.87
CA ARG A 5 -47.94 -41.61 -15.01
C ARG A 5 -47.96 -41.02 -16.44
N GLY A 6 -47.34 -41.69 -17.42
CA GLY A 6 -46.43 -42.85 -17.33
C GLY A 6 -46.16 -43.48 -18.70
N ALA A 7 -44.91 -43.86 -18.97
CA ALA A 7 -44.47 -44.32 -20.30
C ALA A 7 -44.69 -45.84 -20.55
N ARG A 8 -44.77 -46.25 -21.83
CA ARG A 8 -44.06 -47.41 -22.46
C ARG A 8 -44.66 -47.83 -23.82
N ARG A 9 -43.80 -48.10 -24.82
CA ARG A 9 -43.57 -49.46 -25.40
C ARG A 9 -42.34 -49.48 -26.36
N PRO A 10 -41.72 -50.67 -26.64
CA PRO A 10 -40.36 -50.76 -27.22
C PRO A 10 -40.21 -51.79 -28.39
N LEU A 11 -38.95 -52.15 -28.73
CA LEU A 11 -38.48 -53.33 -29.51
C LEU A 11 -38.60 -53.26 -31.07
N SER A 12 -37.79 -53.93 -31.92
CA SER A 12 -36.44 -54.59 -31.83
C SER A 12 -35.99 -55.17 -33.20
N LYS A 13 -34.76 -55.76 -33.30
CA LYS A 13 -34.17 -56.58 -34.42
C LYS A 13 -33.59 -55.76 -35.60
N ARG A 14 -32.56 -56.18 -36.37
CA ARG A 14 -31.51 -57.25 -36.31
C ARG A 14 -30.11 -56.56 -36.36
N ARG A 15 -28.98 -57.05 -35.82
CA ARG A 15 -28.21 -58.32 -35.97
C ARG A 15 -27.35 -58.46 -37.25
N ASP A 16 -26.03 -58.51 -37.00
CA ASP A 16 -24.96 -59.30 -37.63
C ASP A 16 -24.18 -58.79 -38.89
N PHE A 17 -22.89 -59.18 -38.93
CA PHE A 17 -21.77 -58.69 -39.77
C PHE A 17 -21.68 -59.37 -41.17
N PRO A 18 -20.78 -58.88 -42.06
CA PRO A 18 -19.52 -59.63 -42.24
C PRO A 18 -18.22 -58.76 -42.21
N HIS A 19 -17.07 -59.41 -42.01
CA HIS A 19 -15.72 -58.80 -42.02
C HIS A 19 -15.01 -58.98 -43.38
N HIS A 20 -14.07 -58.08 -43.73
CA HIS A 20 -12.68 -58.50 -44.07
C HIS A 20 -11.62 -57.37 -44.14
N ARG A 21 -10.45 -57.66 -43.53
CA ARG A 21 -9.06 -57.33 -43.91
C ARG A 21 -8.67 -55.90 -44.39
N SER A 22 -8.30 -55.05 -43.42
CA SER A 22 -6.97 -54.40 -43.20
C SER A 22 -5.88 -54.35 -44.32
N PRO A 23 -4.84 -53.49 -44.20
CA PRO A 23 -4.82 -52.06 -43.84
C PRO A 23 -3.79 -51.21 -44.65
N ARG A 24 -4.01 -49.90 -44.94
CA ARG A 24 -2.90 -49.01 -45.37
C ARG A 24 -3.13 -47.48 -45.25
N THR A 25 -2.20 -46.84 -44.53
CA THR A 25 -1.58 -45.51 -44.78
C THR A 25 -2.42 -44.31 -45.24
N ARG A 26 -2.66 -43.36 -44.32
CA ARG A 26 -2.56 -41.88 -44.45
C ARG A 26 -2.29 -41.34 -43.02
N GLY A 27 -1.53 -40.26 -42.77
CA GLY A 27 -0.77 -39.42 -43.70
C GLY A 27 -0.20 -38.15 -43.05
N THR A 28 0.45 -38.24 -41.87
CA THR A 28 0.89 -37.07 -41.07
C THR A 28 2.36 -36.68 -41.28
N ARG A 29 2.57 -35.62 -42.07
CA ARG A 29 3.80 -34.81 -42.24
C ARG A 29 3.33 -33.39 -42.62
N HIS A 30 4.01 -32.27 -42.35
CA HIS A 30 5.28 -31.90 -41.69
C HIS A 30 5.11 -30.42 -41.21
N ARG A 31 6.02 -29.62 -40.63
CA ARG A 31 7.44 -29.59 -40.16
C ARG A 31 7.44 -28.42 -39.13
N VAL A 32 8.33 -28.19 -38.16
CA VAL A 32 9.41 -28.91 -37.45
C VAL A 32 9.65 -28.08 -36.13
N GLU A 33 10.71 -28.02 -35.31
CA GLU A 33 12.16 -28.32 -35.41
C GLU A 33 12.69 -29.03 -34.13
N ARG A 34 13.93 -29.52 -34.24
CA ARG A 34 14.82 -30.16 -33.25
C ARG A 34 14.77 -29.68 -31.79
N TYR A 35 14.49 -30.63 -30.88
CA TYR A 35 15.36 -30.86 -29.71
C TYR A 35 16.55 -31.73 -30.12
N ALA A 36 17.70 -31.57 -29.46
CA ALA A 36 18.83 -32.50 -29.53
C ALA A 36 19.32 -32.81 -28.11
N ALA A 37 19.68 -34.06 -27.84
CA ALA A 37 20.09 -34.53 -26.52
C ALA A 37 21.06 -35.72 -26.62
N CYS A 38 21.68 -36.04 -25.49
CA CYS A 38 22.52 -37.23 -25.24
C CYS A 38 23.92 -37.24 -25.90
N LYS A 39 24.96 -37.13 -25.06
CA LYS A 39 25.66 -38.34 -24.57
C LYS A 39 26.52 -38.05 -23.34
N SER A 40 26.53 -39.00 -22.41
CA SER A 40 27.49 -39.05 -21.31
C SER A 40 28.77 -39.76 -21.76
N ARG A 41 29.92 -39.30 -21.26
CA ARG A 41 31.17 -40.08 -21.15
C ARG A 41 32.05 -39.48 -20.06
N SER A 42 32.70 -40.34 -19.29
CA SER A 42 33.51 -40.00 -18.12
C SER A 42 34.97 -40.38 -18.35
N SER A 43 35.89 -39.42 -18.24
CA SER A 43 37.34 -39.69 -18.26
C SER A 43 38.14 -38.44 -17.89
N GLY A 44 39.24 -38.64 -17.17
CA GLY A 44 40.30 -37.63 -17.01
C GLY A 44 40.13 -36.71 -15.81
N ALA A 45 41.23 -36.46 -15.11
CA ALA A 45 41.36 -35.49 -14.03
C ALA A 45 42.65 -34.70 -14.22
N ARG A 46 42.78 -33.61 -13.45
CA ARG A 46 43.96 -32.75 -13.24
C ARG A 46 44.15 -31.55 -14.18
N ASP A 47 44.63 -30.49 -13.53
CA ASP A 47 45.55 -29.43 -13.97
C ASP A 47 45.23 -28.59 -15.22
N ALA A 48 44.54 -27.46 -14.99
CA ALA A 48 44.90 -26.17 -15.59
C ALA A 48 44.27 -25.00 -14.80
N ALA A 49 45.08 -24.25 -14.05
CA ALA A 49 44.62 -23.04 -13.37
C ALA A 49 45.22 -21.79 -14.03
N ARG A 50 44.43 -21.05 -14.83
CA ARG A 50 44.47 -19.58 -14.97
C ARG A 50 43.44 -19.02 -15.96
N ALA A 51 43.02 -17.79 -15.68
CA ALA A 51 42.53 -16.75 -16.59
C ALA A 51 41.71 -17.15 -17.85
N HIS A 52 40.42 -16.84 -17.83
CA HIS A 52 39.92 -15.68 -18.59
C HIS A 52 38.64 -15.14 -17.95
N GLY A 53 38.62 -13.83 -17.64
CA GLY A 53 37.46 -13.19 -17.00
C GLY A 53 36.47 -12.65 -18.01
N GLY A 54 35.34 -13.33 -18.18
CA GLY A 54 34.17 -12.83 -18.92
C GLY A 54 32.97 -12.69 -18.00
N ARG A 55 32.56 -11.46 -17.67
CA ARG A 55 31.36 -11.21 -16.85
C ARG A 55 30.10 -11.41 -17.70
N VAL A 56 29.42 -12.54 -17.54
CA VAL A 56 28.00 -12.63 -17.89
C VAL A 56 27.24 -11.87 -16.80
N ALA A 57 26.50 -10.83 -17.20
CA ALA A 57 25.70 -10.03 -16.26
C ALA A 57 24.42 -10.80 -15.89
N ASP A 58 24.46 -11.52 -14.77
CA ASP A 58 23.26 -12.11 -14.18
C ASP A 58 22.39 -11.01 -13.55
N GLY A 59 21.11 -10.95 -13.95
CA GLY A 59 20.14 -9.88 -13.64
C GLY A 59 19.61 -9.90 -12.20
N ARG A 60 20.53 -10.00 -11.24
CA ARG A 60 20.39 -9.89 -9.78
C ARG A 60 19.74 -8.60 -9.29
N GLU A 61 18.42 -8.48 -9.20
CA GLU A 61 17.80 -7.25 -8.68
C GLU A 61 18.26 -6.91 -7.26
N ALA A 62 18.61 -5.64 -7.03
CA ALA A 62 19.10 -5.15 -5.74
C ALA A 62 17.94 -4.99 -4.74
N GLY A 63 17.67 -6.05 -3.97
CA GLY A 63 16.81 -5.96 -2.79
C GLY A 63 17.39 -4.99 -1.76
N LEU A 64 16.55 -4.10 -1.21
CA LEU A 64 16.97 -2.97 -0.39
C LEU A 64 17.53 -3.41 0.97
N GLU A 65 18.80 -3.11 1.23
CA GLU A 65 19.51 -3.37 2.50
C GLU A 65 19.25 -2.26 3.54
N GLY A 66 18.01 -1.77 3.61
CA GLY A 66 17.63 -0.55 4.34
C GLY A 66 17.05 -0.75 5.74
N GLY A 67 17.73 -1.49 6.61
CA GLY A 67 17.35 -1.61 8.03
C GLY A 67 18.42 -0.99 8.94
N ASP A 68 18.02 -0.36 10.05
CA ASP A 68 18.99 0.08 11.07
C ASP A 68 19.67 -1.15 11.68
N GLU A 69 21.00 -1.20 11.60
CA GLU A 69 21.80 -2.28 12.18
C GLU A 69 21.78 -2.22 13.71
N LYS A 70 21.47 -1.08 14.34
CA LYS A 70 21.43 -0.95 15.80
C LYS A 70 20.22 -1.63 16.41
N LEU A 71 20.38 -2.16 17.62
CA LEU A 71 19.25 -2.63 18.41
C LEU A 71 18.37 -1.47 18.90
N PRO A 72 17.04 -1.69 19.07
CA PRO A 72 16.08 -0.67 19.54
C PRO A 72 16.28 -0.25 21.01
N PHE A 73 17.35 -0.71 21.65
CA PHE A 73 17.86 -0.27 22.94
C PHE A 73 19.37 -0.54 22.97
N LYS A 74 20.15 0.29 23.66
CA LYS A 74 21.56 0.00 23.94
C LYS A 74 21.65 -1.03 25.07
N PRO A 75 22.22 -2.24 24.86
CA PRO A 75 22.47 -3.18 25.95
C PRO A 75 23.52 -2.60 26.91
N SER A 76 23.41 -2.89 28.21
CA SER A 76 24.59 -2.80 29.07
C SER A 76 25.31 -4.14 29.02
N ASN A 77 26.63 -4.11 29.15
CA ASN A 77 27.47 -5.30 29.30
C ASN A 77 28.07 -5.40 30.71
N VAL A 78 27.77 -4.43 31.60
CA VAL A 78 28.15 -4.45 33.01
C VAL A 78 26.91 -4.15 33.86
N TYR A 79 26.65 -5.00 34.84
CA TYR A 79 25.51 -4.89 35.75
C TYR A 79 25.97 -5.11 37.19
N ILE A 80 25.57 -4.24 38.11
CA ILE A 80 25.86 -4.38 39.55
C ILE A 80 24.55 -4.84 40.22
N GLY A 81 24.57 -6.00 40.88
CA GLY A 81 23.42 -6.48 41.65
C GLY A 81 23.22 -5.72 42.97
N GLU A 82 22.03 -5.83 43.55
CA GLU A 82 21.67 -5.27 44.87
C GLU A 82 22.63 -5.70 46.01
N ASN A 83 23.33 -6.83 45.84
CA ASN A 83 24.36 -7.36 46.73
C ASN A 83 25.80 -6.91 46.36
N GLY A 84 25.95 -5.82 45.59
CA GLY A 84 27.23 -5.30 45.10
C GLY A 84 27.93 -6.16 44.05
N LYS A 85 27.36 -7.31 43.66
CA LYS A 85 28.05 -8.27 42.78
C LYS A 85 27.96 -7.85 41.32
N THR A 86 29.11 -7.50 40.73
CA THR A 86 29.22 -7.22 39.29
C THR A 86 29.04 -8.49 38.46
N THR A 87 28.18 -8.39 37.44
CA THR A 87 27.97 -9.37 36.37
C THR A 87 28.34 -8.71 35.05
N VAL A 88 29.27 -9.32 34.32
CA VAL A 88 29.71 -8.87 32.99
C VAL A 88 29.18 -9.85 31.94
N LEU A 89 28.66 -9.31 30.84
CA LEU A 89 28.16 -10.02 29.67
C LEU A 89 28.80 -9.40 28.40
N ASN A 90 28.66 -10.07 27.25
CA ASN A 90 29.10 -9.57 25.94
C ASN A 90 27.92 -9.61 24.95
N LEU A 91 26.78 -9.04 25.35
CA LEU A 91 25.58 -8.93 24.51
C LEU A 91 25.89 -8.15 23.23
N PRO A 92 25.36 -8.56 22.06
CA PRO A 92 25.53 -7.83 20.81
C PRO A 92 24.75 -6.51 20.86
N THR A 93 25.35 -5.45 20.32
CA THR A 93 24.77 -4.09 20.23
C THR A 93 23.97 -3.85 18.94
N GLU A 94 24.14 -4.73 17.97
CA GLU A 94 23.55 -4.67 16.62
C GLU A 94 22.78 -5.94 16.26
N TRP A 95 21.85 -5.79 15.32
CA TRP A 95 21.20 -6.85 14.59
C TRP A 95 22.20 -7.62 13.72
N SER A 96 22.04 -8.93 13.67
CA SER A 96 22.85 -9.81 12.84
C SER A 96 22.09 -11.09 12.51
N ARG A 97 22.54 -11.82 11.48
CA ARG A 97 22.04 -13.19 11.22
C ARG A 97 22.24 -14.10 12.43
N GLU A 98 23.30 -13.87 13.21
CA GLU A 98 23.60 -14.59 14.45
C GLU A 98 22.54 -14.33 15.54
N LEU A 99 22.18 -13.05 15.78
CA LEU A 99 21.14 -12.68 16.73
C LEU A 99 19.76 -13.19 16.27
N GLY A 100 19.45 -13.06 14.98
CA GLY A 100 18.27 -13.66 14.38
C GLY A 100 18.19 -15.16 14.65
N LEU A 101 19.26 -15.90 14.37
CA LEU A 101 19.32 -17.35 14.53
C LEU A 101 19.05 -17.80 15.97
N VAL A 102 19.65 -17.12 16.95
CA VAL A 102 19.41 -17.40 18.37
C VAL A 102 17.95 -17.09 18.76
N LEU A 103 17.38 -15.98 18.28
CA LEU A 103 15.97 -15.66 18.50
C LEU A 103 15.03 -16.69 17.86
N GLY A 104 15.36 -17.19 16.66
CA GLY A 104 14.58 -18.22 15.96
C GLY A 104 14.52 -19.52 16.75
N TRP A 105 15.68 -20.02 17.20
CA TRP A 105 15.72 -21.22 18.06
C TRP A 105 15.09 -20.98 19.42
N LEU A 106 15.25 -19.79 20.01
CA LEU A 106 14.63 -19.44 21.29
C LEU A 106 13.09 -19.41 21.21
N VAL A 107 12.53 -18.99 20.08
CA VAL A 107 11.08 -19.00 19.84
C VAL A 107 10.57 -20.39 19.45
N GLY A 108 11.41 -21.25 18.85
CA GLY A 108 11.13 -22.69 18.65
C GLY A 108 11.35 -23.51 19.92
N ASP A 109 12.41 -24.32 19.96
CA ASP A 109 12.79 -25.23 21.05
C ASP A 109 13.35 -24.55 22.33
N GLY A 110 13.38 -23.22 22.36
CA GLY A 110 13.73 -22.46 23.56
C GLY A 110 12.56 -22.14 24.50
N TRP A 111 12.95 -21.68 25.69
CA TRP A 111 12.05 -21.20 26.73
C TRP A 111 12.74 -20.15 27.62
N LEU A 112 11.93 -19.24 28.18
CA LEU A 112 12.40 -18.13 28.99
C LEU A 112 11.58 -18.06 30.30
N ARG A 113 12.26 -17.89 31.44
CA ARG A 113 11.64 -17.71 32.76
C ARG A 113 12.14 -16.41 33.36
N SER A 114 11.20 -15.51 33.66
CA SER A 114 11.37 -14.24 34.36
C SER A 114 10.37 -14.14 35.52
N GLY A 115 10.31 -13.01 36.22
CA GLY A 115 9.33 -12.75 37.29
C GLY A 115 9.64 -13.36 38.66
N ASP A 116 10.62 -14.26 38.79
CA ASP A 116 11.05 -14.83 40.08
C ASP A 116 12.58 -14.78 40.27
N LYS A 117 13.06 -15.20 41.45
CA LYS A 117 14.50 -15.18 41.80
C LYS A 117 15.37 -16.16 40.98
N ASN A 118 14.79 -16.95 40.07
CA ASN A 118 15.46 -17.94 39.23
C ASN A 118 15.31 -17.60 37.73
N CYS A 119 15.47 -16.31 37.39
CA CYS A 119 15.53 -15.84 36.01
C CYS A 119 16.57 -16.62 35.20
N ARG A 120 16.11 -17.29 34.15
CA ARG A 120 16.95 -18.13 33.29
C ARG A 120 16.33 -18.29 31.90
N VAL A 121 17.19 -18.34 30.89
CA VAL A 121 16.81 -18.72 29.52
C VAL A 121 17.35 -20.12 29.23
N GLY A 122 16.62 -20.90 28.44
CA GLY A 122 16.97 -22.27 28.10
C GLY A 122 16.78 -22.56 26.61
N PHE A 123 17.69 -23.35 26.07
CA PHE A 123 17.68 -23.84 24.70
C PHE A 123 17.66 -25.37 24.74
N THR A 124 16.64 -25.98 24.15
CA THR A 124 16.49 -27.44 24.04
C THR A 124 17.02 -27.92 22.71
N PHE A 125 17.51 -29.16 22.68
CA PHE A 125 18.02 -29.82 21.49
C PHE A 125 17.71 -31.32 21.57
N ALA A 126 17.14 -31.88 20.51
CA ALA A 126 16.98 -33.31 20.31
C ALA A 126 18.33 -33.98 20.02
N LYS A 127 18.32 -35.32 19.87
CA LYS A 127 19.52 -36.13 19.61
C LYS A 127 20.15 -35.84 18.23
N SER A 128 19.33 -35.43 17.27
CA SER A 128 19.68 -35.02 15.89
C SER A 128 20.53 -33.75 15.87
N ASP A 129 20.24 -32.79 16.75
CA ASP A 129 20.59 -31.38 16.57
C ASP A 129 22.04 -31.05 16.96
N ALA A 130 22.92 -32.05 17.00
CA ALA A 130 24.34 -31.89 17.32
C ALA A 130 25.06 -30.83 16.44
N PRO A 131 24.76 -30.68 15.12
CA PRO A 131 25.28 -29.56 14.32
C PRO A 131 24.80 -28.19 14.82
N VAL A 132 23.55 -28.10 15.28
CA VAL A 132 22.98 -26.85 15.79
C VAL A 132 23.53 -26.50 17.17
N ILE A 133 23.73 -27.49 18.05
CA ILE A 133 24.44 -27.31 19.33
C ILE A 133 25.87 -26.78 19.08
N ALA A 134 26.56 -27.31 18.07
CA ALA A 134 27.91 -26.87 17.70
C ALA A 134 27.93 -25.41 17.22
N THR A 135 26.88 -24.95 16.54
CA THR A 135 26.70 -23.56 16.09
C THR A 135 26.28 -22.62 17.22
N LEU A 136 25.20 -22.93 17.96
CA LEU A 136 24.60 -22.01 18.94
C LEU A 136 25.35 -21.93 20.27
N ARG A 137 26.00 -23.00 20.73
CA ARG A 137 26.70 -22.99 22.03
C ARG A 137 27.88 -22.01 22.08
N PRO A 138 28.77 -21.91 21.07
CA PRO A 138 29.83 -20.90 21.06
C PRO A 138 29.30 -19.46 21.08
N ILE A 139 28.24 -19.18 20.30
CA ILE A 139 27.56 -17.88 20.24
C ILE A 139 27.07 -17.47 21.64
N LEU A 140 26.23 -18.33 22.24
CA LEU A 140 25.62 -18.07 23.54
C LEU A 140 26.65 -17.98 24.67
N ASN A 141 27.68 -18.84 24.67
CA ASN A 141 28.76 -18.80 25.66
C ASN A 141 29.64 -17.55 25.53
N ARG A 142 29.83 -17.02 24.31
CA ARG A 142 30.51 -15.74 24.07
C ARG A 142 29.70 -14.58 24.67
N TRP A 143 28.41 -14.46 24.33
CA TRP A 143 27.56 -13.39 24.88
C TRP A 143 27.35 -13.50 26.39
N TYR A 144 27.31 -14.71 26.94
CA TYR A 144 27.20 -14.95 28.38
C TYR A 144 28.54 -14.79 29.13
N GLY A 145 29.66 -14.64 28.42
CA GLY A 145 31.00 -14.49 28.99
C GLY A 145 31.53 -15.72 29.75
N ARG A 146 30.86 -16.89 29.64
CA ARG A 146 31.26 -18.13 30.33
C ARG A 146 30.91 -19.37 29.50
N ASN A 147 31.76 -20.39 29.59
CA ASN A 147 31.56 -21.67 28.90
C ASN A 147 30.54 -22.55 29.63
N ILE A 148 29.24 -22.35 29.38
CA ILE A 148 28.17 -23.23 29.87
C ILE A 148 28.21 -24.56 29.12
N ARG A 149 28.16 -25.65 29.88
CA ARG A 149 28.09 -27.03 29.37
C ARG A 149 26.63 -27.45 29.22
N GLY A 150 26.32 -28.15 28.13
CA GLY A 150 24.99 -28.73 27.93
C GLY A 150 24.74 -29.91 28.87
N VAL A 151 23.60 -29.90 29.55
CA VAL A 151 23.15 -31.03 30.37
C VAL A 151 22.44 -32.02 29.48
N LYS A 152 22.95 -33.26 29.39
CA LYS A 152 22.28 -34.36 28.69
C LYS A 152 21.32 -35.07 29.64
N MET A 153 20.07 -35.22 29.24
CA MET A 153 19.06 -36.00 29.96
C MET A 153 19.07 -37.47 29.53
N ALA A 154 18.50 -38.34 30.36
CA ALA A 154 18.47 -39.79 30.13
C ALA A 154 17.71 -40.21 28.84
N ASN A 155 16.78 -39.38 28.37
CA ASN A 155 16.07 -39.53 27.09
C ASN A 155 16.90 -39.07 25.87
N GLY A 156 18.14 -38.61 26.06
CA GLY A 156 19.03 -38.15 25.00
C GLY A 156 18.91 -36.68 24.60
N VAL A 157 17.93 -35.95 25.15
CA VAL A 157 17.76 -34.50 24.96
C VAL A 157 18.91 -33.75 25.64
N TYR A 158 19.39 -32.66 25.02
CA TYR A 158 20.35 -31.74 25.60
C TYR A 158 19.69 -30.40 25.92
N HIS A 159 20.06 -29.80 27.05
CA HIS A 159 19.69 -28.44 27.41
C HIS A 159 20.92 -27.56 27.68
N LEU A 160 20.95 -26.38 27.09
CA LEU A 160 21.79 -25.26 27.56
C LEU A 160 20.88 -24.34 28.39
N SER A 161 21.30 -23.97 29.60
CA SER A 161 20.53 -23.02 30.43
C SER A 161 21.44 -21.99 31.10
N TYR A 162 21.02 -20.72 30.99
CA TYR A 162 21.81 -19.55 31.35
C TYR A 162 21.07 -18.80 32.46
N HIS A 163 21.61 -18.87 33.68
CA HIS A 163 21.02 -18.31 34.89
C HIS A 163 21.51 -16.89 35.15
N SER A 164 20.90 -15.91 34.48
CA SER A 164 21.14 -14.48 34.70
C SER A 164 19.90 -13.67 34.35
N ARG A 165 19.45 -12.82 35.27
CA ARG A 165 18.37 -11.85 35.04
C ARG A 165 18.68 -10.98 33.83
N PHE A 166 19.87 -10.37 33.79
CA PHE A 166 20.26 -9.45 32.72
C PHE A 166 20.35 -10.11 31.32
N PHE A 167 20.62 -11.42 31.27
CA PHE A 167 20.63 -12.19 30.02
C PHE A 167 19.20 -12.57 29.58
N VAL A 168 18.25 -12.69 30.52
CA VAL A 168 16.81 -12.81 30.25
C VAL A 168 16.22 -11.47 29.81
N ASP A 169 16.48 -10.40 30.56
CA ASP A 169 16.04 -9.02 30.28
C ASP A 169 16.41 -8.58 28.83
N PHE A 170 17.54 -9.06 28.30
CA PHE A 170 17.95 -8.83 26.91
C PHE A 170 16.98 -9.42 25.89
N PHE A 171 16.60 -10.69 26.04
CA PHE A 171 15.65 -11.34 25.12
C PHE A 171 14.22 -10.80 25.30
N GLU A 172 13.81 -10.45 26.52
CA GLU A 172 12.51 -9.80 26.76
C GLU A 172 12.46 -8.41 26.10
N LYS A 173 13.53 -7.61 26.17
CA LYS A 173 13.63 -6.31 25.47
C LYS A 173 13.64 -6.44 23.94
N LEU A 174 14.13 -7.56 23.39
CA LEU A 174 13.99 -7.88 21.96
C LEU A 174 12.57 -8.35 21.58
N GLY A 175 11.71 -8.61 22.55
CA GLY A 175 10.30 -8.99 22.35
C GLY A 175 10.00 -10.48 22.51
N VAL A 176 10.92 -11.28 23.05
CA VAL A 176 10.65 -12.69 23.39
C VAL A 176 9.90 -12.74 24.73
N ARG A 177 8.61 -13.11 24.71
CA ARG A 177 7.78 -13.15 25.92
C ARG A 177 7.86 -14.51 26.65
N PRO A 178 7.79 -14.55 28.00
CA PRO A 178 7.75 -15.78 28.81
C PRO A 178 6.36 -16.43 28.77
N VAL A 179 5.93 -16.91 27.60
CA VAL A 179 4.54 -17.36 27.34
C VAL A 179 4.45 -18.78 26.80
N ASP A 180 3.29 -19.41 27.02
CA ASP A 180 2.98 -20.74 26.51
C ASP A 180 2.94 -20.81 24.97
N SER A 181 3.09 -22.04 24.46
CA SER A 181 3.16 -22.33 23.01
C SER A 181 2.01 -21.80 22.14
N ALA A 182 0.84 -21.52 22.71
CA ALA A 182 -0.29 -20.89 22.02
C ALA A 182 -0.18 -19.36 21.88
N GLU A 183 0.55 -18.72 22.80
CA GLU A 183 0.72 -17.26 22.92
C GLU A 183 2.05 -16.74 22.36
N LYS A 184 2.97 -17.65 21.99
CA LYS A 184 4.20 -17.32 21.25
C LYS A 184 3.89 -16.46 20.02
N GLU A 185 4.79 -15.56 19.66
CA GLU A 185 4.67 -14.71 18.48
C GLU A 185 6.04 -14.37 17.91
N VAL A 186 6.09 -13.75 16.72
CA VAL A 186 7.33 -13.16 16.21
C VAL A 186 7.69 -11.94 17.08
N PRO A 187 8.90 -11.88 17.68
CA PRO A 187 9.35 -10.72 18.43
C PRO A 187 9.23 -9.43 17.61
N ARG A 188 8.48 -8.43 18.13
CA ARG A 188 7.98 -7.29 17.35
C ARG A 188 9.03 -6.53 16.52
N PHE A 189 10.26 -6.46 17.01
CA PHE A 189 11.32 -5.69 16.36
C PHE A 189 11.94 -6.39 15.14
N LEU A 190 11.63 -7.68 14.91
CA LEU A 190 12.03 -8.38 13.68
C LEU A 190 11.27 -7.89 12.44
N PHE A 191 10.11 -7.26 12.59
CA PHE A 191 9.41 -6.62 11.46
C PHE A 191 10.11 -5.36 10.95
N THR A 192 11.06 -4.81 11.72
CA THR A 192 11.89 -3.63 11.38
C THR A 192 13.39 -3.94 11.38
N ALA A 193 13.78 -5.21 11.53
CA ALA A 193 15.19 -5.61 11.59
C ALA A 193 15.80 -5.79 10.18
N PRO A 194 17.12 -5.60 10.01
CA PRO A 194 17.81 -5.87 8.76
C PRO A 194 17.56 -7.28 8.21
N ARG A 195 17.56 -7.41 6.87
CA ARG A 195 17.30 -8.65 6.11
C ARG A 195 18.06 -9.86 6.67
N ALA A 196 19.32 -9.67 7.05
CA ALA A 196 20.18 -10.71 7.62
C ALA A 196 19.63 -11.29 8.94
N ALA A 197 19.09 -10.45 9.84
CA ALA A 197 18.50 -10.88 11.10
C ALA A 197 17.16 -11.59 10.89
N VAL A 198 16.33 -11.13 9.94
CA VAL A 198 15.09 -11.80 9.53
C VAL A 198 15.36 -13.20 8.97
N ILE A 199 16.34 -13.32 8.07
CA ILE A 199 16.79 -14.62 7.53
C ILE A 199 17.31 -15.53 8.65
N GLY A 200 18.13 -15.00 9.57
CA GLY A 200 18.59 -15.75 10.74
C GLY A 200 17.43 -16.30 11.58
N PHE A 201 16.45 -15.45 11.91
CA PHE A 201 15.27 -15.84 12.69
C PHE A 201 14.46 -16.95 12.00
N LEU A 202 14.18 -16.79 10.70
CA LEU A 202 13.47 -17.81 9.92
C LEU A 202 14.27 -19.12 9.89
N GLN A 203 15.58 -19.07 9.59
CA GLN A 203 16.42 -20.26 9.54
C GLN A 203 16.46 -20.98 10.91
N GLY A 204 16.59 -20.24 12.02
CA GLY A 204 16.59 -20.81 13.37
C GLY A 204 15.26 -21.48 13.73
N LEU A 205 14.15 -20.80 13.46
CA LEU A 205 12.80 -21.30 13.78
C LEU A 205 12.41 -22.51 12.91
N PHE A 206 12.75 -22.52 11.62
CA PHE A 206 12.52 -23.68 10.75
C PHE A 206 13.51 -24.83 11.01
N THR A 207 14.74 -24.57 11.48
CA THR A 207 15.64 -25.64 11.92
C THR A 207 15.11 -26.31 13.20
N ALA A 208 14.44 -25.57 14.10
CA ALA A 208 13.71 -26.15 15.23
C ALA A 208 12.38 -26.83 14.79
N ASP A 209 11.29 -26.07 14.72
CA ASP A 209 9.91 -26.54 14.53
C ASP A 209 9.55 -26.92 13.06
N GLY A 210 10.46 -26.70 12.11
CA GLY A 210 10.22 -26.91 10.68
C GLY A 210 10.46 -28.35 10.23
N THR A 211 9.61 -28.84 9.33
CA THR A 211 9.65 -30.20 8.76
C THR A 211 9.49 -30.16 7.25
N ILE A 212 10.10 -31.12 6.55
CA ILE A 212 9.87 -31.33 5.13
C ILE A 212 8.73 -32.36 4.97
N ARG A 213 7.70 -31.98 4.23
CA ARG A 213 6.71 -32.91 3.71
C ARG A 213 7.21 -33.35 2.34
N ASP A 214 7.55 -34.63 2.17
CA ASP A 214 7.50 -35.24 0.84
C ASP A 214 6.27 -36.13 0.70
N HIS A 215 5.57 -35.95 -0.41
CA HIS A 215 4.37 -36.68 -0.78
C HIS A 215 4.55 -37.15 -2.21
N ARG A 216 4.04 -38.35 -2.54
CA ARG A 216 4.22 -38.99 -3.86
C ARG A 216 3.69 -38.17 -5.06
N ASN A 217 3.01 -37.04 -4.80
CA ASN A 217 2.69 -36.01 -5.78
C ASN A 217 3.43 -34.71 -5.41
N CYS A 218 4.34 -34.28 -6.29
CA CYS A 218 5.23 -33.12 -6.11
C CYS A 218 4.55 -31.76 -5.86
N ASN A 219 3.24 -31.64 -6.15
CA ASN A 219 2.44 -30.46 -5.83
C ASN A 219 2.02 -30.41 -4.34
N SER A 220 2.21 -31.49 -3.59
CA SER A 220 1.91 -31.59 -2.16
C SER A 220 3.15 -31.75 -1.28
N SER A 221 4.33 -31.94 -1.86
CA SER A 221 5.61 -31.83 -1.16
C SER A 221 5.96 -30.37 -0.88
N GLY A 222 6.56 -30.06 0.27
CA GLY A 222 6.89 -28.69 0.66
C GLY A 222 7.37 -28.56 2.10
N ILE A 223 7.57 -27.33 2.55
CA ILE A 223 8.14 -27.06 3.88
C ILE A 223 7.00 -26.65 4.81
N ALA A 224 6.90 -27.33 5.96
CA ALA A 224 5.85 -27.13 6.95
C ALA A 224 6.44 -26.64 8.29
N LEU A 225 5.88 -25.56 8.85
CA LEU A 225 6.14 -25.10 10.20
C LEU A 225 4.86 -25.25 11.03
N THR A 226 4.88 -26.10 12.06
CA THR A 226 3.70 -26.37 12.89
C THR A 226 3.79 -25.66 14.23
N SER A 227 2.69 -25.05 14.68
CA SER A 227 2.62 -24.41 16.00
C SER A 227 1.20 -24.42 16.57
N LYS A 228 1.07 -24.27 17.89
CA LYS A 228 -0.20 -23.92 18.53
C LYS A 228 -0.56 -22.44 18.35
N SER A 229 0.45 -21.56 18.27
CA SER A 229 0.20 -20.15 18.02
C SER A 229 -0.06 -19.88 16.54
N ARG A 230 -1.32 -19.54 16.23
CA ARG A 230 -1.67 -18.97 14.94
C ARG A 230 -0.98 -17.60 14.71
N LYS A 231 -0.78 -16.83 15.79
CA LYS A 231 -0.16 -15.49 15.75
C LYS A 231 1.31 -15.55 15.33
N LEU A 232 2.07 -16.53 15.84
CA LEU A 232 3.43 -16.83 15.41
C LEU A 232 3.48 -17.14 13.92
N LEU A 233 2.63 -18.06 13.44
CA LEU A 233 2.61 -18.45 12.03
C LEU A 233 2.18 -17.30 11.11
N GLN A 234 1.26 -16.43 11.53
CA GLN A 234 0.92 -15.22 10.77
C GLN A 234 2.08 -14.22 10.70
N GLY A 235 2.81 -14.01 11.80
CA GLY A 235 4.03 -13.19 11.79
C GLY A 235 5.13 -13.77 10.88
N VAL A 236 5.34 -15.09 10.93
CA VAL A 236 6.28 -15.80 10.05
C VAL A 236 5.84 -15.70 8.58
N GLN A 237 4.54 -15.79 8.29
CA GLN A 237 3.99 -15.61 6.94
C GLN A 237 4.32 -14.22 6.38
N LEU A 238 4.26 -13.16 7.19
CA LEU A 238 4.66 -11.80 6.79
C LEU A 238 6.17 -11.67 6.55
N LEU A 239 7.01 -12.21 7.44
CA LEU A 239 8.47 -12.20 7.24
C LEU A 239 8.90 -12.98 5.98
N LEU A 240 8.23 -14.10 5.68
CA LEU A 240 8.44 -14.85 4.43
C LEU A 240 7.95 -14.07 3.20
N LEU A 241 6.83 -13.35 3.30
CA LEU A 241 6.31 -12.52 2.22
C LEU A 241 7.25 -11.38 1.85
N ASN A 242 7.95 -10.79 2.82
CA ASN A 242 9.00 -9.78 2.58
C ASN A 242 10.23 -10.35 1.83
N LEU A 243 10.44 -11.68 1.83
CA LEU A 243 11.41 -12.37 0.98
C LEU A 243 10.80 -12.84 -0.36
N GLY A 244 9.52 -12.58 -0.60
CA GLY A 244 8.76 -13.10 -1.74
C GLY A 244 8.51 -14.61 -1.68
N ILE A 245 8.52 -15.21 -0.49
CA ILE A 245 8.25 -16.63 -0.23
C ILE A 245 6.76 -16.76 0.14
N ARG A 246 5.89 -17.11 -0.81
CA ARG A 246 4.46 -17.32 -0.55
C ARG A 246 4.27 -18.59 0.28
N SER A 247 3.47 -18.47 1.33
CA SER A 247 3.09 -19.57 2.21
C SER A 247 1.61 -19.48 2.59
N ARG A 248 1.03 -20.56 3.11
CA ARG A 248 -0.37 -20.63 3.54
C ARG A 248 -0.46 -21.20 4.95
N VAL A 249 -1.09 -20.48 5.86
CA VAL A 249 -1.47 -21.00 7.19
C VAL A 249 -2.72 -21.86 7.05
N LEU A 250 -2.65 -23.08 7.56
CA LEU A 250 -3.71 -24.10 7.58
C LEU A 250 -4.11 -24.40 9.02
N ASN A 251 -5.40 -24.56 9.28
CA ASN A 251 -5.85 -25.20 10.52
C ASN A 251 -5.72 -26.71 10.36
N ARG A 252 -4.98 -27.35 11.27
CA ARG A 252 -4.75 -28.81 11.33
C ARG A 252 -5.27 -29.42 12.62
N SER A 253 -6.05 -28.66 13.40
CA SER A 253 -6.57 -29.05 14.70
C SER A 253 -7.47 -30.27 14.62
N ARG A 254 -7.53 -31.04 15.71
CA ARG A 254 -8.23 -32.33 15.82
C ARG A 254 -9.00 -32.38 17.14
N ALA A 255 -9.81 -33.42 17.32
CA ALA A 255 -10.43 -33.69 18.62
C ALA A 255 -9.35 -33.86 19.72
N PRO A 256 -9.55 -33.32 20.93
CA PRO A 256 -8.65 -33.51 22.06
C PRO A 256 -8.40 -35.00 22.37
N ARG A 257 -7.22 -35.30 22.90
CA ARG A 257 -6.81 -36.65 23.32
C ARG A 257 -6.24 -36.58 24.73
N MET A 258 -7.02 -37.01 25.71
CA MET A 258 -6.61 -37.00 27.11
C MET A 258 -5.65 -38.15 27.44
N ALA A 259 -4.84 -37.98 28.49
CA ALA A 259 -3.95 -38.99 29.06
C ALA A 259 -2.98 -39.69 28.07
N LEU A 260 -2.51 -38.99 27.03
CA LEU A 260 -1.51 -39.51 26.08
C LEU A 260 -0.18 -39.87 26.76
N PHE A 261 0.17 -39.19 27.84
CA PHE A 261 1.35 -39.46 28.65
C PHE A 261 1.01 -39.32 30.13
N THR A 262 1.44 -40.25 30.98
CA THR A 262 1.32 -40.11 32.45
C THR A 262 2.65 -40.42 33.12
N TYR A 263 3.07 -39.58 34.06
CA TYR A 263 4.25 -39.83 34.89
C TYR A 263 3.97 -39.51 36.36
N VAL A 264 4.81 -40.04 37.26
CA VAL A 264 4.75 -39.76 38.69
C VAL A 264 5.83 -38.74 39.04
N THR A 265 5.47 -37.65 39.72
CA THR A 265 6.44 -36.62 40.14
C THR A 265 7.35 -37.15 41.26
N LYS A 266 8.44 -36.42 41.56
CA LYS A 266 9.28 -36.71 42.74
C LYS A 266 8.54 -36.64 44.09
N ALA A 267 7.32 -36.09 44.11
CA ALA A 267 6.44 -36.03 45.28
C ALA A 267 5.34 -37.11 45.28
N GLY A 268 5.37 -38.07 44.33
CA GLY A 268 4.38 -39.14 44.24
C GLY A 268 3.09 -38.80 43.46
N GLU A 269 2.92 -37.56 43.00
CA GLU A 269 1.72 -37.17 42.24
C GLU A 269 1.72 -37.83 40.84
N ARG A 270 0.64 -38.54 40.48
CA ARG A 270 0.43 -39.01 39.10
C ARG A 270 -0.14 -37.88 38.24
N ARG A 271 0.68 -37.30 37.36
CA ARG A 271 0.26 -36.27 36.40
C ARG A 271 -0.02 -36.88 35.02
N ALA A 272 -1.13 -36.50 34.41
CA ALA A 272 -1.54 -36.94 33.08
C ALA A 272 -1.58 -35.74 32.12
N TYR A 273 -0.98 -35.92 30.94
CA TYR A 273 -0.88 -34.90 29.90
C TYR A 273 -1.67 -35.36 28.67
N GLY A 274 -2.61 -34.53 28.25
CA GLY A 274 -3.36 -34.69 27.01
C GLY A 274 -2.86 -33.74 25.93
N SER A 275 -3.32 -33.97 24.70
CA SER A 275 -3.37 -32.94 23.67
C SER A 275 -4.76 -32.31 23.67
N ASP A 276 -4.83 -30.99 23.70
CA ASP A 276 -6.01 -30.19 23.38
C ASP A 276 -6.43 -30.30 21.91
N GLY A 277 -5.60 -30.91 21.05
CA GLY A 277 -5.84 -31.07 19.63
C GLY A 277 -5.63 -29.80 18.81
N VAL A 278 -5.27 -28.67 19.42
CA VAL A 278 -5.03 -27.40 18.70
C VAL A 278 -3.71 -27.49 17.93
N LEU A 279 -3.78 -27.26 16.61
CA LEU A 279 -2.61 -27.27 15.73
C LEU A 279 -2.84 -26.44 14.48
N TYR A 280 -1.90 -25.55 14.17
CA TYR A 280 -1.82 -24.84 12.90
C TYR A 280 -0.53 -25.23 12.16
N GLU A 281 -0.54 -25.15 10.85
CA GLU A 281 0.59 -25.48 9.97
C GLU A 281 0.74 -24.39 8.91
N LEU A 282 1.87 -23.69 8.90
CA LEU A 282 2.27 -22.84 7.78
C LEU A 282 2.96 -23.71 6.75
N PHE A 283 2.53 -23.62 5.49
CA PHE A 283 3.04 -24.46 4.40
C PHE A 283 3.61 -23.62 3.25
N ILE A 284 4.84 -23.91 2.84
CA ILE A 284 5.55 -23.32 1.70
C ILE A 284 5.52 -24.30 0.52
N PHE A 285 5.08 -23.82 -0.64
CA PHE A 285 4.76 -24.64 -1.83
C PHE A 285 5.26 -23.98 -3.12
N GLY A 286 5.10 -24.65 -4.26
CA GLY A 286 5.46 -24.08 -5.58
C GLY A 286 6.95 -23.74 -5.69
N GLU A 287 7.26 -22.63 -6.37
CA GLU A 287 8.62 -22.08 -6.50
C GLU A 287 9.15 -21.47 -5.19
N SER A 288 8.27 -21.08 -4.28
CA SER A 288 8.64 -20.48 -2.98
C SER A 288 9.44 -21.44 -2.10
N ARG A 289 9.36 -22.77 -2.36
CA ARG A 289 10.25 -23.79 -1.75
C ARG A 289 11.72 -23.58 -2.15
N HIS A 290 11.99 -23.35 -3.43
CA HIS A 290 13.34 -23.13 -3.94
C HIS A 290 13.87 -21.74 -3.52
N ARG A 291 12.99 -20.72 -3.46
CA ARG A 291 13.38 -19.43 -2.86
C ARG A 291 13.74 -19.57 -1.38
N PHE A 292 12.98 -20.36 -0.60
CA PHE A 292 13.35 -20.68 0.78
C PHE A 292 14.68 -21.43 0.88
N GLU A 293 14.93 -22.40 0.00
CA GLU A 293 16.20 -23.14 -0.09
C GLU A 293 17.40 -22.20 -0.29
N CYS A 294 17.29 -21.22 -1.18
CA CYS A 294 18.37 -20.26 -1.47
C CYS A 294 18.54 -19.16 -0.40
N GLU A 295 17.44 -18.65 0.15
CA GLU A 295 17.46 -17.44 1.01
C GLU A 295 17.47 -17.73 2.51
N VAL A 296 16.98 -18.89 2.95
CA VAL A 296 16.78 -19.21 4.38
C VAL A 296 17.44 -20.54 4.75
N GLY A 297 17.02 -21.63 4.09
CA GLY A 297 17.53 -22.99 4.31
C GLY A 297 17.30 -23.53 5.73
N PHE A 298 18.07 -24.58 6.06
CA PHE A 298 18.18 -25.19 7.40
C PHE A 298 19.66 -25.24 7.85
N LEU A 299 19.94 -25.65 9.09
CA LEU A 299 21.30 -25.92 9.60
C LEU A 299 21.60 -27.40 9.86
N ASP A 300 20.68 -28.29 9.49
CA ASP A 300 20.72 -29.73 9.79
C ASP A 300 20.46 -30.57 8.54
N GLU A 301 20.20 -31.88 8.73
CA GLU A 301 19.96 -32.85 7.66
C GLU A 301 18.78 -32.50 6.74
N LYS A 302 17.81 -31.68 7.19
CA LYS A 302 16.70 -31.18 6.35
C LYS A 302 17.22 -30.35 5.17
N GLN A 303 18.39 -29.71 5.27
CA GLN A 303 18.97 -29.00 4.13
C GLN A 303 19.33 -29.94 2.97
N ALA A 304 19.83 -31.14 3.27
CA ALA A 304 20.14 -32.15 2.25
C ALA A 304 18.86 -32.81 1.70
N GLU A 305 17.89 -33.09 2.57
CA GLU A 305 16.57 -33.58 2.15
C GLU A 305 15.88 -32.63 1.17
N LEU A 306 15.90 -31.32 1.45
CA LEU A 306 15.23 -30.30 0.63
C LEU A 306 15.78 -30.29 -0.81
N SER A 307 17.10 -30.33 -0.97
CA SER A 307 17.79 -30.37 -2.26
C SER A 307 17.64 -31.70 -3.01
N HIS A 308 17.01 -32.71 -2.40
CA HIS A 308 16.67 -33.99 -3.04
C HIS A 308 15.19 -34.10 -3.45
N VAL A 309 14.32 -33.18 -3.03
CA VAL A 309 12.90 -33.15 -3.45
C VAL A 309 12.82 -32.80 -4.94
N ARG A 310 12.27 -33.71 -5.76
CA ARG A 310 12.18 -33.49 -7.22
C ARG A 310 11.14 -32.42 -7.58
N TYR A 311 11.59 -31.39 -8.29
CA TYR A 311 10.75 -30.31 -8.84
C TYR A 311 10.56 -30.47 -10.36
N PRO A 312 9.60 -31.27 -10.86
CA PRO A 312 9.49 -31.55 -12.30
C PRO A 312 9.09 -30.32 -13.13
N ARG A 313 8.21 -29.46 -12.58
CA ARG A 313 7.91 -28.09 -13.02
C ARG A 313 7.44 -27.28 -11.81
N PHE A 314 7.69 -25.97 -11.81
CA PHE A 314 6.99 -25.04 -10.95
C PHE A 314 5.86 -24.35 -11.73
N TYR A 315 4.75 -24.06 -11.05
CA TYR A 315 3.83 -23.00 -11.50
C TYR A 315 4.37 -21.68 -10.97
N GLN A 316 4.47 -20.68 -11.85
CA GLN A 316 4.83 -19.31 -11.45
C GLN A 316 3.75 -18.78 -10.48
N THR A 317 4.17 -18.21 -9.35
CA THR A 317 3.25 -17.69 -8.34
C THR A 317 2.72 -16.34 -8.80
N LYS A 318 1.53 -16.33 -9.37
CA LYS A 318 0.75 -15.10 -9.54
C LYS A 318 0.48 -14.48 -8.17
N PHE A 319 0.95 -13.25 -7.95
CA PHE A 319 0.58 -12.40 -6.81
C PHE A 319 -0.79 -11.74 -7.09
N GLU A 320 -1.75 -12.57 -7.45
CA GLU A 320 -3.13 -12.26 -7.75
C GLU A 320 -4.00 -13.02 -6.74
N ASP A 321 -5.02 -12.35 -6.19
CA ASP A 321 -6.06 -12.98 -5.38
C ASP A 321 -7.44 -12.59 -5.98
N PRO A 322 -8.39 -13.53 -6.06
CA PRO A 322 -9.68 -13.29 -6.72
C PRO A 322 -10.58 -12.40 -5.88
N LEU A 323 -11.23 -11.41 -6.51
CA LEU A 323 -12.24 -10.56 -5.88
C LEU A 323 -13.42 -11.42 -5.38
N LYS A 324 -13.46 -11.66 -4.07
CA LYS A 324 -14.45 -12.57 -3.46
C LYS A 324 -15.87 -12.02 -3.50
N THR A 325 -16.03 -10.72 -3.22
CA THR A 325 -17.32 -10.01 -3.11
C THR A 325 -17.08 -8.51 -3.27
N LYS A 326 -17.98 -7.79 -3.95
CA LYS A 326 -18.11 -6.33 -3.88
C LYS A 326 -19.43 -6.01 -3.16
N VAL A 327 -19.41 -5.09 -2.20
CA VAL A 327 -20.56 -4.70 -1.36
C VAL A 327 -20.62 -3.17 -1.33
N LYS A 328 -21.81 -2.56 -1.47
CA LYS A 328 -21.97 -1.13 -1.17
C LYS A 328 -22.05 -0.97 0.35
N VAL A 329 -21.09 -0.24 0.93
CA VAL A 329 -21.01 0.02 2.38
C VAL A 329 -21.76 1.30 2.77
N GLY A 330 -21.98 2.18 1.80
CA GLY A 330 -22.46 3.55 1.95
C GLY A 330 -21.74 4.43 0.94
N ASP A 331 -21.92 5.73 1.04
CA ASP A 331 -21.16 6.73 0.30
C ASP A 331 -20.30 7.50 1.34
N CYS A 332 -18.99 7.56 1.12
CA CYS A 332 -18.01 8.14 2.05
C CYS A 332 -16.77 8.64 1.30
N GLU A 333 -15.99 9.52 1.93
CA GLU A 333 -14.71 9.95 1.39
C GLU A 333 -13.69 8.80 1.45
N VAL A 334 -13.05 8.49 0.33
CA VAL A 334 -12.15 7.35 0.17
C VAL A 334 -10.89 7.74 -0.60
N PHE A 335 -9.78 7.11 -0.23
CA PHE A 335 -8.54 7.09 -1.00
C PHE A 335 -8.43 5.74 -1.74
N ASP A 336 -7.58 5.64 -2.76
CA ASP A 336 -7.40 4.41 -3.56
C ASP A 336 -7.06 3.18 -2.69
N LEU A 337 -6.36 3.39 -1.56
CA LEU A 337 -6.17 2.39 -0.52
C LEU A 337 -6.09 3.07 0.86
N THR A 338 -7.08 2.83 1.72
CA THR A 338 -7.06 3.33 3.12
C THR A 338 -6.56 2.25 4.08
N GLU A 339 -5.40 2.48 4.69
CA GLU A 339 -4.95 1.77 5.91
C GLU A 339 -5.31 2.63 7.13
N ALA A 340 -6.12 2.08 8.05
CA ALA A 340 -6.79 2.84 9.10
C ALA A 340 -5.94 3.18 10.33
N ALA A 341 -4.79 2.53 10.54
CA ALA A 341 -3.91 2.79 11.68
C ALA A 341 -2.83 3.85 11.39
N SER A 342 -2.44 4.04 10.13
CA SER A 342 -1.26 4.83 9.75
C SER A 342 -1.39 5.64 8.45
N HIS A 343 -2.44 5.42 7.65
CA HIS A 343 -2.57 5.93 6.28
C HIS A 343 -1.32 5.66 5.41
N SER A 344 -0.71 4.48 5.60
CA SER A 344 0.47 4.02 4.87
C SER A 344 0.37 2.55 4.48
N MET A 345 1.12 2.13 3.47
CA MET A 345 1.12 0.77 2.94
C MET A 345 2.56 0.29 2.65
N VAL A 346 2.79 -1.02 2.72
CA VAL A 346 4.11 -1.61 2.48
C VAL A 346 4.20 -2.14 1.05
N CYS A 347 4.87 -1.40 0.18
CA CYS A 347 5.12 -1.76 -1.22
C CYS A 347 6.56 -2.27 -1.36
N ASN A 348 6.75 -3.57 -1.63
CA ASN A 348 8.07 -4.22 -1.78
C ASN A 348 9.06 -3.94 -0.62
N GLY A 349 8.54 -3.84 0.61
CA GLY A 349 9.32 -3.54 1.81
C GLY A 349 9.50 -2.05 2.12
N ILE A 350 9.05 -1.15 1.23
CA ILE A 350 9.05 0.31 1.45
C ILE A 350 7.70 0.72 2.03
N VAL A 351 7.70 1.55 3.09
CA VAL A 351 6.49 2.23 3.56
C VAL A 351 6.22 3.44 2.67
N VAL A 352 5.08 3.46 1.98
CA VAL A 352 4.60 4.61 1.20
C VAL A 352 3.29 5.13 1.80
N ARG A 353 3.00 6.42 1.60
CA ARG A 353 1.74 7.07 2.02
C ARG A 353 0.78 7.17 0.83
N GLN A 354 -0.36 7.84 1.04
CA GLN A 354 -1.33 8.12 -0.03
C GLN A 354 -0.68 8.81 -1.24
N CYS A 355 -1.25 8.59 -2.43
CA CYS A 355 -0.71 8.93 -3.76
C CYS A 355 0.61 8.22 -4.14
N GLY A 356 1.50 7.91 -3.20
CA GLY A 356 2.64 6.98 -3.38
C GLY A 356 3.79 7.49 -4.25
N GLU A 357 3.76 8.74 -4.70
CA GLU A 357 4.72 9.35 -5.61
C GLU A 357 6.07 9.71 -4.96
N GLN A 358 6.13 9.68 -3.63
CA GLN A 358 7.35 9.88 -2.85
C GLN A 358 7.52 8.76 -1.80
N PRO A 359 8.49 7.85 -1.95
CA PRO A 359 8.93 6.99 -0.86
C PRO A 359 9.71 7.85 0.16
N LEU A 360 9.25 7.88 1.42
CA LEU A 360 9.80 8.71 2.48
C LEU A 360 10.37 7.84 3.61
N LEU A 361 11.55 8.21 4.11
CA LEU A 361 12.11 7.66 5.34
C LEU A 361 11.31 8.15 6.57
N PRO A 362 11.45 7.52 7.76
CA PRO A 362 10.84 8.02 8.98
C PRO A 362 11.18 9.51 9.22
N TYR A 363 10.16 10.31 9.48
CA TYR A 363 10.20 11.77 9.64
C TYR A 363 10.71 12.58 8.41
N GLU A 364 11.06 11.95 7.30
CA GLU A 364 11.40 12.69 6.07
C GLU A 364 10.14 13.32 5.45
N SER A 365 10.29 14.52 4.87
CA SER A 365 9.26 15.17 4.06
C SER A 365 9.79 15.55 2.67
N CYS A 366 8.90 15.99 1.79
CA CYS A 366 9.24 16.44 0.44
C CYS A 366 8.31 17.58 0.03
N ASN A 367 8.87 18.63 -0.58
CA ASN A 367 8.12 19.69 -1.23
C ASN A 367 8.06 19.47 -2.75
N LEU A 368 6.88 19.70 -3.33
CA LEU A 368 6.55 19.36 -4.70
C LEU A 368 6.39 20.60 -5.58
N GLY A 369 6.72 20.49 -6.87
CA GLY A 369 6.46 21.50 -7.89
C GLY A 369 6.32 20.86 -9.27
N SER A 370 5.40 21.34 -10.11
CA SER A 370 5.08 20.70 -11.40
C SER A 370 5.14 21.68 -12.57
N ILE A 371 5.79 21.27 -13.66
CA ILE A 371 5.91 22.05 -14.89
C ILE A 371 4.77 21.71 -15.84
N ASP A 372 3.97 22.70 -16.24
CA ASP A 372 2.97 22.56 -17.31
C ASP A 372 3.65 22.44 -18.67
N LEU A 373 3.70 21.23 -19.21
CA LEU A 373 4.35 20.92 -20.49
C LEU A 373 3.70 21.62 -21.67
N ALA A 374 2.38 21.90 -21.62
CA ALA A 374 1.67 22.59 -22.71
C ALA A 374 2.17 24.04 -22.91
N ARG A 375 2.63 24.71 -21.83
CA ARG A 375 3.23 26.06 -21.89
C ARG A 375 4.66 26.05 -22.45
N HIS A 376 5.24 24.88 -22.64
CA HIS A 376 6.59 24.66 -23.15
C HIS A 376 6.59 24.16 -24.60
N MET A 377 5.50 24.34 -25.34
CA MET A 377 5.39 24.04 -26.76
C MET A 377 5.61 25.27 -27.64
N LYS A 378 6.19 25.06 -28.83
CA LYS A 378 6.36 26.09 -29.88
C LYS A 378 6.03 25.50 -31.26
N ARG A 379 5.56 26.34 -32.19
CA ARG A 379 5.48 25.94 -33.61
C ARG A 379 6.86 26.07 -34.26
N SER A 380 7.22 25.07 -35.06
CA SER A 380 8.38 25.08 -35.95
C SER A 380 8.12 25.99 -37.17
N ALA A 381 9.17 26.28 -37.95
CA ALA A 381 9.04 27.01 -39.22
C ALA A 381 8.13 26.30 -40.25
N ALA A 382 7.87 25.00 -40.07
CA ALA A 382 6.94 24.20 -40.88
C ALA A 382 5.54 24.07 -40.22
N GLY A 383 5.15 24.99 -39.33
CA GLY A 383 3.84 25.06 -38.68
C GLY A 383 3.56 24.01 -37.60
N ARG A 384 4.16 22.82 -37.68
CA ARG A 384 4.03 21.73 -36.71
C ARG A 384 4.60 22.10 -35.34
N TRP A 385 4.00 21.62 -34.27
CA TRP A 385 4.48 21.81 -32.89
C TRP A 385 5.71 20.94 -32.57
N ASP A 386 6.58 21.46 -31.70
CA ASP A 386 7.63 20.72 -30.98
C ASP A 386 7.85 21.40 -29.61
N VAL A 387 8.57 20.73 -28.73
CA VAL A 387 8.91 21.21 -27.38
C VAL A 387 9.96 22.33 -27.48
N ASP A 388 9.77 23.39 -26.72
CA ASP A 388 10.78 24.43 -26.54
C ASP A 388 11.81 24.05 -25.47
N TRP A 389 12.69 23.13 -25.82
CA TRP A 389 13.73 22.57 -24.96
C TRP A 389 14.53 23.63 -24.17
N LYS A 390 14.83 24.79 -24.78
CA LYS A 390 15.55 25.89 -24.11
C LYS A 390 14.73 26.56 -23.01
N ARG A 391 13.43 26.78 -23.25
CA ARG A 391 12.51 27.34 -22.24
C ARG A 391 12.26 26.31 -21.14
N LEU A 392 12.06 25.05 -21.51
CA LEU A 392 11.88 23.94 -20.57
C LEU A 392 13.12 23.79 -19.66
N GLU A 393 14.33 23.87 -20.20
CA GLU A 393 15.58 23.87 -19.42
C GLU A 393 15.60 24.99 -18.38
N GLY A 394 15.30 26.23 -18.80
CA GLY A 394 15.24 27.39 -17.91
C GLY A 394 14.24 27.20 -16.77
N THR A 395 13.03 26.70 -17.08
CA THR A 395 12.00 26.40 -16.07
C THR A 395 12.47 25.30 -15.12
N ILE A 396 13.03 24.19 -15.62
CA ILE A 396 13.56 23.10 -14.77
C ILE A 396 14.57 23.64 -13.76
N ARG A 397 15.56 24.43 -14.22
CA ARG A 397 16.62 24.97 -13.37
C ARG A 397 16.07 25.93 -12.31
N ALA A 398 15.16 26.81 -12.70
CA ALA A 398 14.49 27.73 -11.78
C ALA A 398 13.66 26.97 -10.73
N THR A 399 12.89 25.94 -11.12
CA THR A 399 12.09 25.14 -10.20
C THR A 399 12.95 24.32 -9.25
N VAL A 400 14.09 23.76 -9.68
CA VAL A 400 15.01 23.04 -8.78
C VAL A 400 15.58 23.96 -7.70
N ARG A 401 16.02 25.17 -8.06
CA ARG A 401 16.47 26.17 -7.06
C ARG A 401 15.34 26.58 -6.12
N MET A 402 14.17 26.91 -6.66
CA MET A 402 12.98 27.28 -5.87
C MET A 402 12.59 26.17 -4.87
N LEU A 403 12.65 24.90 -5.27
CA LEU A 403 12.35 23.79 -4.38
C LEU A 403 13.46 23.57 -3.32
N ASP A 404 14.73 23.83 -3.62
CA ASP A 404 15.80 23.84 -2.61
C ASP A 404 15.66 25.01 -1.62
N ASP A 405 15.25 26.19 -2.09
CA ASP A 405 14.98 27.38 -1.26
C ASP A 405 13.79 27.15 -0.31
N VAL A 406 12.74 26.46 -0.76
CA VAL A 406 11.56 26.12 0.07
C VAL A 406 11.93 25.26 1.27
N ILE A 407 12.92 24.35 1.17
CA ILE A 407 13.38 23.55 2.32
C ILE A 407 13.93 24.45 3.44
N ASP A 408 14.62 25.54 3.08
CA ASP A 408 15.21 26.42 4.08
C ASP A 408 14.21 27.43 4.65
N MET A 409 13.20 27.81 3.87
CA MET A 409 12.12 28.74 4.24
C MET A 409 10.93 28.08 4.98
N ASN A 410 10.77 26.76 4.94
CA ASN A 410 9.59 26.09 5.48
C ASN A 410 9.56 26.04 7.01
N ALA A 411 8.36 26.25 7.59
CA ALA A 411 8.12 26.11 9.02
C ALA A 411 7.65 24.69 9.36
N TYR A 412 8.55 23.87 9.90
CA TYR A 412 8.27 22.48 10.23
C TYR A 412 7.54 22.35 11.59
N PRO A 413 6.46 21.54 11.69
CA PRO A 413 5.67 21.41 12.92
C PRO A 413 6.30 20.49 13.98
N VAL A 414 7.33 19.72 13.61
CA VAL A 414 8.00 18.70 14.45
C VAL A 414 9.49 18.75 14.13
N LYS A 415 10.34 18.77 15.17
CA LYS A 415 11.79 19.00 15.05
C LYS A 415 12.49 17.87 14.30
N GLU A 416 12.06 16.64 14.52
CA GLU A 416 12.55 15.44 13.82
C GLU A 416 12.28 15.51 12.31
N ILE A 417 11.21 16.20 11.88
CA ILE A 417 10.90 16.41 10.46
C ILE A 417 11.81 17.49 9.86
N GLU A 418 12.10 18.56 10.61
CA GLU A 418 13.07 19.56 10.19
C GLU A 418 14.46 18.95 10.03
N GLU A 419 14.95 18.21 11.04
CA GLU A 419 16.26 17.58 11.03
C GLU A 419 16.41 16.60 9.87
N MET A 420 15.44 15.70 9.66
CA MET A 420 15.49 14.75 8.54
C MET A 420 15.37 15.44 7.18
N THR A 421 14.48 16.42 7.03
CA THR A 421 14.29 17.11 5.74
C THR A 421 15.48 17.99 5.38
N ARG A 422 16.09 18.69 6.35
CA ARG A 422 17.35 19.42 6.12
C ARG A 422 18.54 18.48 5.87
N ALA A 423 18.52 17.25 6.40
CA ALA A 423 19.58 16.26 6.18
C ALA A 423 19.53 15.60 4.79
N THR A 424 18.34 15.24 4.27
CA THR A 424 18.22 14.60 2.94
C THR A 424 17.96 15.62 1.82
N ARG A 425 17.36 16.78 2.12
CA ARG A 425 16.96 17.83 1.16
C ARG A 425 16.19 17.29 -0.05
N LYS A 426 15.29 16.34 0.17
CA LYS A 426 14.46 15.69 -0.84
C LYS A 426 13.44 16.66 -1.47
N ILE A 427 13.51 16.86 -2.78
CA ILE A 427 12.55 17.67 -3.55
C ILE A 427 11.83 16.84 -4.62
N GLY A 428 10.66 17.30 -5.05
CA GLY A 428 9.84 16.64 -6.06
C GLY A 428 9.46 17.55 -7.22
N LEU A 429 10.37 17.75 -8.17
CA LEU A 429 10.05 18.32 -9.48
C LEU A 429 9.32 17.28 -10.34
N GLY A 430 8.12 17.61 -10.81
CA GLY A 430 7.35 16.81 -11.75
C GLY A 430 6.75 17.59 -12.91
N VAL A 431 5.76 17.00 -13.55
CA VAL A 431 5.08 17.54 -14.74
C VAL A 431 3.57 17.57 -14.54
N MET A 432 2.91 18.44 -15.31
CA MET A 432 1.48 18.39 -15.61
C MET A 432 1.29 18.78 -17.09
N GLY A 433 0.08 18.62 -17.63
CA GLY A 433 -0.20 18.93 -19.04
C GLY A 433 0.35 17.93 -20.05
N PHE A 434 0.77 16.73 -19.64
CA PHE A 434 1.35 15.74 -20.55
C PHE A 434 0.38 15.30 -21.67
N ALA A 435 -0.90 15.07 -21.37
CA ALA A 435 -1.89 14.76 -22.40
C ALA A 435 -2.09 15.93 -23.38
N ARG A 436 -2.11 17.17 -22.89
CA ARG A 436 -2.21 18.36 -23.75
C ARG A 436 -0.96 18.55 -24.62
N MET A 437 0.23 18.25 -24.10
CA MET A 437 1.46 18.21 -24.88
C MET A 437 1.37 17.18 -26.01
N LEU A 438 0.87 15.97 -25.74
CA LEU A 438 0.67 14.94 -26.77
C LEU A 438 -0.40 15.32 -27.80
N PHE A 439 -1.49 15.99 -27.40
CA PHE A 439 -2.48 16.55 -28.33
C PHE A 439 -1.86 17.58 -29.28
N MET A 440 -1.01 18.48 -28.77
CA MET A 440 -0.30 19.47 -29.59
C MET A 440 0.72 18.82 -30.53
N LEU A 441 1.32 17.69 -30.13
CA LEU A 441 2.22 16.88 -30.96
C LEU A 441 1.48 15.96 -31.96
N GLU A 442 0.15 15.92 -31.93
CA GLU A 442 -0.70 15.00 -32.72
C GLU A 442 -0.44 13.50 -32.43
N VAL A 443 0.07 13.18 -31.23
CA VAL A 443 0.46 11.83 -30.80
C VAL A 443 -0.64 11.16 -29.96
N PRO A 444 -1.13 9.95 -30.30
CA PRO A 444 -2.07 9.22 -29.45
C PRO A 444 -1.45 8.76 -28.13
N TYR A 445 -2.20 8.89 -27.03
CA TYR A 445 -1.71 8.66 -25.67
C TYR A 445 -1.23 7.22 -25.42
N ASP A 446 -2.00 6.24 -25.92
CA ASP A 446 -1.77 4.80 -25.79
C ASP A 446 -0.81 4.23 -26.86
N SER A 447 -0.16 5.09 -27.64
CA SER A 447 0.79 4.69 -28.67
C SER A 447 2.21 4.44 -28.13
N LYS A 448 2.99 3.65 -28.87
CA LYS A 448 4.44 3.50 -28.62
C LYS A 448 5.19 4.83 -28.64
N GLU A 449 4.71 5.80 -29.42
CA GLU A 449 5.29 7.13 -29.54
C GLU A 449 4.95 8.00 -28.34
N GLY A 450 3.71 7.96 -27.83
CA GLY A 450 3.31 8.65 -26.59
C GLY A 450 4.15 8.19 -25.39
N VAL A 451 4.38 6.88 -25.27
CA VAL A 451 5.27 6.32 -24.24
C VAL A 451 6.73 6.78 -24.43
N GLU A 452 7.22 6.90 -25.68
CA GLU A 452 8.57 7.39 -25.95
C GLU A 452 8.72 8.90 -25.67
N TRP A 453 7.69 9.71 -25.94
CA TRP A 453 7.65 11.11 -25.51
C TRP A 453 7.69 11.24 -24.00
N GLY A 454 7.01 10.37 -23.25
CA GLY A 454 7.12 10.26 -21.80
C GLY A 454 8.58 10.01 -21.35
N ARG A 455 9.27 9.03 -21.97
CA ARG A 455 10.70 8.78 -21.70
C ARG A 455 11.57 9.98 -22.03
N LYS A 456 11.40 10.58 -23.22
CA LYS A 456 12.18 11.71 -23.73
C LYS A 456 12.09 12.94 -22.84
N ILE A 457 10.87 13.30 -22.40
CA ILE A 457 10.61 14.42 -21.49
C ILE A 457 11.18 14.15 -20.10
N MET A 458 10.83 13.02 -19.48
CA MET A 458 11.30 12.74 -18.11
C MET A 458 12.81 12.52 -18.03
N LYS A 459 13.44 11.98 -19.08
CA LYS A 459 14.90 11.94 -19.20
C LYS A 459 15.50 13.35 -19.20
N PHE A 460 15.00 14.26 -20.04
CA PHE A 460 15.50 15.64 -20.12
C PHE A 460 15.32 16.41 -18.80
N ILE A 461 14.17 16.22 -18.12
CA ILE A 461 13.90 16.81 -16.81
C ILE A 461 14.86 16.24 -15.75
N HIS A 462 15.07 14.92 -15.74
CA HIS A 462 15.99 14.26 -14.81
C HIS A 462 17.44 14.72 -15.00
N GLU A 463 17.96 14.69 -16.23
CA GLU A 463 19.35 15.08 -16.54
C GLU A 463 19.59 16.57 -16.24
N THR A 464 18.66 17.46 -16.62
CA THR A 464 18.75 18.90 -16.34
C THR A 464 18.62 19.19 -14.84
N GLY A 465 17.71 18.51 -14.15
CA GLY A 465 17.45 18.72 -12.72
C GLY A 465 18.60 18.23 -11.83
N TYR A 466 19.15 17.05 -12.12
CA TYR A 466 20.36 16.56 -11.44
C TYR A 466 21.58 17.45 -11.75
N ASN A 467 21.70 17.97 -12.97
CA ASN A 467 22.76 18.93 -13.29
C ASN A 467 22.63 20.24 -12.49
N GLU A 468 21.42 20.77 -12.29
CA GLU A 468 21.21 21.97 -11.46
C GLU A 468 21.43 21.68 -9.96
N SER A 469 20.98 20.52 -9.46
CA SER A 469 21.28 20.08 -8.08
C SER A 469 22.79 19.88 -7.85
N GLY A 470 23.55 19.53 -8.90
CA GLY A 470 25.01 19.53 -8.87
C GLY A 470 25.62 20.93 -8.69
N LYS A 471 25.18 21.91 -9.49
CA LYS A 471 25.61 23.31 -9.34
C LYS A 471 25.23 23.90 -7.98
N LEU A 472 24.04 23.58 -7.47
CA LEU A 472 23.63 23.99 -6.12
C LEU A 472 24.49 23.34 -5.03
N ALA A 473 25.12 22.18 -5.28
CA ALA A 473 26.10 21.60 -4.36
C ALA A 473 27.48 22.25 -4.44
N GLU A 474 27.83 22.88 -5.56
CA GLU A 474 29.02 23.72 -5.70
C GLU A 474 28.81 25.08 -4.99
N GLU A 475 27.61 25.67 -5.11
CA GLU A 475 27.23 26.94 -4.46
C GLU A 475 26.98 26.81 -2.95
N ARG A 476 26.26 25.77 -2.52
CA ARG A 476 25.66 25.67 -1.17
C ARG A 476 26.12 24.45 -0.37
N GLY A 477 26.96 23.60 -0.95
CA GLY A 477 27.33 22.29 -0.41
C GLY A 477 26.30 21.19 -0.69
N VAL A 478 26.78 19.94 -0.72
CA VAL A 478 25.95 18.72 -0.83
C VAL A 478 24.96 18.58 0.34
N TYR A 479 23.90 17.78 0.19
CA TYR A 479 23.02 17.48 1.32
C TYR A 479 23.78 16.78 2.47
N PRO A 480 23.49 17.06 3.75
CA PRO A 480 24.24 16.50 4.88
C PRO A 480 24.31 14.96 4.89
N ALA A 481 23.24 14.26 4.50
CA ALA A 481 23.19 12.81 4.41
C ALA A 481 23.80 12.21 3.12
N TRP A 482 24.72 12.93 2.46
CA TRP A 482 25.37 12.46 1.22
C TRP A 482 26.39 11.34 1.46
N GLU A 483 27.10 11.38 2.59
CA GLU A 483 28.01 10.31 3.00
C GLU A 483 27.24 9.05 3.38
N GLY A 484 27.71 7.88 2.93
CA GLY A 484 27.00 6.60 3.00
C GLY A 484 25.88 6.43 1.97
N SER A 485 25.62 7.44 1.11
CA SER A 485 24.52 7.37 0.13
C SER A 485 24.95 6.80 -1.22
N ARG A 486 23.96 6.30 -1.98
CA ARG A 486 24.14 5.80 -3.37
C ARG A 486 24.55 6.87 -4.39
N HIS A 487 24.65 8.13 -3.97
CA HIS A 487 25.27 9.20 -4.75
C HIS A 487 26.77 9.31 -4.50
N GLN A 488 27.24 9.08 -3.26
CA GLN A 488 28.67 8.93 -2.96
C GLN A 488 29.24 7.70 -3.71
N GLU A 489 28.54 6.55 -3.71
CA GLU A 489 28.90 5.35 -4.49
C GLU A 489 29.17 5.65 -5.98
N LYS A 490 28.45 6.63 -6.55
CA LYS A 490 28.50 7.01 -7.96
C LYS A 490 29.37 8.25 -8.22
N GLY A 491 29.98 8.84 -7.20
CA GLY A 491 30.72 10.12 -7.28
C GLY A 491 29.85 11.35 -7.57
N LEU A 492 28.51 11.24 -7.49
CA LEU A 492 27.57 12.32 -7.81
C LEU A 492 27.44 13.28 -6.63
N ARG A 493 28.10 14.44 -6.71
CA ARG A 493 27.93 15.53 -5.73
C ARG A 493 26.67 16.33 -6.07
N LEU A 494 25.68 16.30 -5.18
CA LEU A 494 24.33 16.84 -5.41
C LEU A 494 23.80 17.55 -4.16
N ARG A 495 22.98 18.59 -4.35
CA ARG A 495 22.35 19.38 -3.28
C ARG A 495 21.16 18.66 -2.65
N ASN A 496 20.53 17.75 -3.39
CA ASN A 496 19.28 17.10 -3.03
C ASN A 496 19.43 15.57 -3.19
N SER A 497 18.94 14.79 -2.21
CA SER A 497 18.97 13.32 -2.27
C SER A 497 18.05 12.74 -3.35
N TYR A 498 16.99 13.45 -3.71
CA TYR A 498 16.08 13.17 -4.83
C TYR A 498 15.67 14.50 -5.46
N VAL A 499 15.47 14.49 -6.78
CA VAL A 499 15.11 15.70 -7.55
C VAL A 499 13.72 15.58 -8.19
N THR A 500 13.34 14.40 -8.70
CA THR A 500 12.21 14.24 -9.63
C THR A 500 11.15 13.26 -9.14
N THR A 501 9.87 13.58 -9.37
CA THR A 501 8.70 12.70 -9.20
C THR A 501 7.62 13.06 -10.24
N VAL A 502 6.45 12.43 -10.24
CA VAL A 502 5.23 12.94 -10.89
C VAL A 502 4.06 12.74 -9.93
N ALA A 503 3.44 13.85 -9.52
CA ALA A 503 2.26 13.83 -8.64
C ALA A 503 0.95 13.88 -9.46
N PRO A 504 -0.22 13.57 -8.87
CA PRO A 504 -1.51 13.70 -9.56
C PRO A 504 -1.86 15.15 -9.96
N THR A 505 -1.33 16.14 -9.23
CA THR A 505 -1.49 17.60 -9.48
C THR A 505 -2.92 18.15 -9.52
N GLY A 506 -3.96 17.40 -9.14
CA GLY A 506 -5.38 17.74 -9.41
C GLY A 506 -5.81 19.21 -9.17
N THR A 507 -5.39 19.83 -8.07
CA THR A 507 -5.67 21.26 -7.82
C THR A 507 -4.77 22.21 -8.64
N LEU A 508 -3.50 21.87 -8.84
CA LEU A 508 -2.53 22.67 -9.59
C LEU A 508 -2.84 22.69 -11.10
N SER A 509 -3.23 21.55 -11.68
CA SER A 509 -3.62 21.46 -13.09
C SER A 509 -4.91 22.25 -13.37
N MET A 510 -5.86 22.24 -12.42
CA MET A 510 -7.07 23.09 -12.42
C MET A 510 -6.80 24.60 -12.25
N ILE A 511 -5.62 25.00 -11.78
CA ILE A 511 -5.18 26.41 -11.69
C ILE A 511 -4.37 26.80 -12.93
N ALA A 512 -3.52 25.90 -13.44
CA ALA A 512 -2.70 26.11 -14.62
C ALA A 512 -3.47 25.99 -15.95
N ASP A 513 -4.73 25.56 -15.92
CA ASP A 513 -5.57 25.27 -17.09
C ASP A 513 -4.96 24.19 -18.00
N THR A 514 -4.64 23.03 -17.41
CA THR A 514 -3.92 21.95 -18.10
C THR A 514 -4.35 20.56 -17.58
N SER A 515 -3.89 19.47 -18.22
CA SER A 515 -4.22 18.10 -17.77
C SER A 515 -3.45 17.72 -16.50
N GLY A 516 -3.97 16.78 -15.70
CA GLY A 516 -3.27 16.29 -14.52
C GLY A 516 -1.98 15.52 -14.86
N GLY A 517 -0.89 15.78 -14.13
CA GLY A 517 0.27 14.91 -13.99
C GLY A 517 0.82 14.33 -15.30
N CYS A 518 1.01 13.01 -15.29
CA CYS A 518 1.11 12.16 -16.48
C CYS A 518 -0.17 11.30 -16.65
N GLU A 519 -1.34 11.92 -16.48
CA GLU A 519 -2.64 11.31 -16.74
C GLU A 519 -3.17 11.69 -18.14
N PRO A 520 -3.97 10.82 -18.78
CA PRO A 520 -4.78 11.21 -19.92
C PRO A 520 -5.88 12.21 -19.50
N GLU A 521 -6.38 13.04 -20.41
CA GLU A 521 -7.59 13.84 -20.16
C GLU A 521 -8.80 12.89 -19.98
N PHE A 522 -9.35 12.82 -18.77
CA PHE A 522 -10.46 11.92 -18.42
C PHE A 522 -11.72 12.15 -19.26
N SER A 523 -11.99 13.41 -19.61
CA SER A 523 -13.03 13.78 -20.58
C SER A 523 -12.68 15.11 -21.25
N LEU A 524 -13.04 15.25 -22.53
CA LEU A 524 -12.93 16.50 -23.27
C LEU A 524 -14.02 17.54 -22.91
N ILE A 525 -15.01 17.12 -22.11
CA ILE A 525 -16.10 17.95 -21.56
C ILE A 525 -16.37 17.51 -20.11
N TRP A 526 -16.29 18.41 -19.13
CA TRP A 526 -16.59 18.11 -17.72
C TRP A 526 -17.07 19.36 -16.97
N TYR A 527 -17.65 19.17 -15.78
CA TYR A 527 -18.25 20.26 -14.99
C TYR A 527 -17.42 20.49 -13.72
N LYS A 528 -16.97 21.73 -13.52
CA LYS A 528 -16.24 22.16 -12.33
C LYS A 528 -17.24 22.74 -11.33
N ARG A 529 -17.47 22.02 -10.23
CA ARG A 529 -18.14 22.59 -9.05
C ARG A 529 -17.26 23.67 -8.44
N VAL A 530 -17.78 24.89 -8.39
CA VAL A 530 -17.21 26.00 -7.64
C VAL A 530 -17.92 26.07 -6.27
N MET A 531 -17.33 26.76 -5.30
CA MET A 531 -18.04 27.06 -4.05
C MET A 531 -19.33 27.85 -4.35
N GLU A 532 -20.31 27.74 -3.46
CA GLU A 532 -21.73 28.15 -3.66
C GLU A 532 -22.54 27.25 -4.61
N GLY A 533 -21.93 26.24 -5.23
CA GLY A 533 -22.65 25.15 -5.90
C GLY A 533 -22.94 25.37 -7.39
N GLU A 534 -22.33 26.39 -7.99
CA GLU A 534 -22.34 26.57 -9.45
C GLU A 534 -21.48 25.49 -10.13
N GLU A 535 -22.00 24.89 -11.21
CA GLU A 535 -21.29 23.95 -12.07
C GLU A 535 -20.86 24.66 -13.36
N LEU A 536 -19.59 25.04 -13.45
CA LEU A 536 -19.02 25.63 -14.67
C LEU A 536 -18.73 24.54 -15.70
N PRO A 537 -19.32 24.58 -16.91
CA PRO A 537 -18.97 23.68 -18.00
C PRO A 537 -17.58 24.02 -18.54
N TYR A 538 -16.72 23.01 -18.67
CA TYR A 538 -15.39 23.13 -19.27
C TYR A 538 -15.35 22.32 -20.57
N PHE A 539 -15.08 23.00 -21.70
CA PHE A 539 -15.11 22.42 -23.04
C PHE A 539 -13.73 22.55 -23.73
N LEU A 540 -13.19 21.46 -24.29
CA LEU A 540 -12.05 21.54 -25.24
C LEU A 540 -12.52 21.90 -26.66
N GLU A 541 -13.12 23.10 -26.83
CA GLU A 541 -13.64 23.60 -28.12
C GLU A 541 -12.56 23.73 -29.20
N ARG A 542 -11.31 23.97 -28.78
CA ARG A 542 -10.12 24.04 -29.63
C ARG A 542 -9.91 22.81 -30.52
N MET A 543 -10.49 21.64 -30.19
CA MET A 543 -10.36 20.45 -31.02
C MET A 543 -11.10 20.59 -32.37
N GLN A 544 -12.26 21.26 -32.42
CA GLN A 544 -12.94 21.48 -33.70
C GLN A 544 -12.18 22.51 -34.54
N ALA A 545 -11.66 23.55 -33.90
CA ALA A 545 -10.84 24.58 -34.55
C ALA A 545 -9.54 24.01 -35.15
N ALA A 546 -8.83 23.14 -34.43
CA ALA A 546 -7.61 22.50 -34.92
C ALA A 546 -7.82 21.63 -36.17
N PHE A 547 -8.99 20.97 -36.29
CA PHE A 547 -9.39 20.29 -37.52
C PHE A 547 -9.87 21.26 -38.60
N GLN A 548 -10.38 22.43 -38.22
CA GLN A 548 -10.90 23.44 -39.14
C GLN A 548 -9.79 24.24 -39.84
N ASP A 549 -8.67 24.50 -39.14
CA ASP A 549 -7.43 25.11 -39.66
C ASP A 549 -6.96 24.46 -40.97
N TYR A 550 -7.18 23.14 -41.11
CA TYR A 550 -6.70 22.30 -42.21
C TYR A 550 -7.83 21.60 -42.99
N CYS A 551 -9.07 22.10 -42.90
CA CYS A 551 -10.21 21.59 -43.65
C CYS A 551 -10.79 22.70 -44.54
N ASP A 552 -10.79 22.51 -45.86
CA ASP A 552 -11.32 23.49 -46.83
C ASP A 552 -12.84 23.70 -46.67
N ALA A 553 -13.56 22.60 -46.42
CA ALA A 553 -14.96 22.57 -46.03
C ALA A 553 -15.15 22.89 -44.53
N ALA A 554 -16.30 22.55 -43.95
CA ALA A 554 -16.58 22.71 -42.52
C ALA A 554 -16.45 21.39 -41.75
N VAL A 555 -15.96 21.45 -40.50
CA VAL A 555 -15.84 20.28 -39.62
C VAL A 555 -17.18 19.98 -38.95
N SER A 556 -17.78 18.82 -39.24
CA SER A 556 -18.99 18.34 -38.56
C SER A 556 -18.63 17.77 -37.18
N LYS A 557 -18.90 18.55 -36.12
CA LYS A 557 -18.66 18.15 -34.73
C LYS A 557 -19.80 18.63 -33.83
N THR A 558 -20.38 17.70 -33.08
CA THR A 558 -21.36 18.00 -32.03
C THR A 558 -20.65 18.25 -30.69
N ILE A 559 -20.98 19.37 -30.03
CA ILE A 559 -20.75 19.58 -28.61
C ILE A 559 -21.96 18.99 -27.87
N ASN A 560 -21.73 17.93 -27.11
CA ASN A 560 -22.76 17.32 -26.28
C ASN A 560 -22.79 18.08 -24.93
N ALA A 561 -23.89 18.75 -24.65
CA ALA A 561 -24.14 19.52 -23.45
C ALA A 561 -25.06 18.71 -22.49
N PRO A 562 -25.00 18.94 -21.17
CA PRO A 562 -25.82 18.22 -20.19
C PRO A 562 -27.26 18.71 -20.27
N ARG A 563 -28.22 17.98 -19.71
CA ARG A 563 -29.64 18.36 -19.75
C ARG A 563 -29.92 19.73 -19.13
N GLU A 564 -29.07 20.10 -18.17
CA GLU A 564 -29.10 21.30 -17.34
C GLU A 564 -28.53 22.54 -18.06
N ALA A 565 -27.84 22.40 -19.20
CA ALA A 565 -27.16 23.52 -19.87
C ALA A 565 -28.11 24.68 -20.21
N THR A 566 -27.68 25.89 -19.87
CA THR A 566 -28.46 27.11 -20.07
C THR A 566 -28.29 27.67 -21.49
N VAL A 567 -29.17 28.59 -21.89
CA VAL A 567 -29.02 29.34 -23.15
C VAL A 567 -27.71 30.13 -23.19
N GLU A 568 -27.24 30.60 -22.04
CA GLU A 568 -25.99 31.38 -21.94
C GLU A 568 -24.75 30.49 -22.17
N ASP A 569 -24.79 29.21 -21.80
CA ASP A 569 -23.69 28.27 -22.06
C ASP A 569 -23.59 27.87 -23.54
N VAL A 570 -24.74 27.69 -24.20
CA VAL A 570 -24.81 27.50 -25.66
C VAL A 570 -24.28 28.75 -26.38
N LYS A 571 -24.62 29.95 -25.88
CA LYS A 571 -24.12 31.23 -26.40
C LYS A 571 -22.61 31.40 -26.23
N LYS A 572 -22.02 31.01 -25.09
CA LYS A 572 -20.56 30.97 -24.89
C LYS A 572 -19.87 30.12 -25.96
N ALA A 573 -20.35 28.90 -26.18
CA ALA A 573 -19.78 27.99 -27.18
C ALA A 573 -19.90 28.53 -28.61
N TYR A 574 -21.01 29.21 -28.95
CA TYR A 574 -21.14 29.88 -30.25
C TYR A 574 -20.15 31.04 -30.44
N LEU A 575 -19.93 31.84 -29.38
CA LEU A 575 -18.96 32.95 -29.43
C LEU A 575 -17.52 32.43 -29.52
N LEU A 576 -17.14 31.45 -28.71
CA LEU A 576 -15.80 30.87 -28.71
C LEU A 576 -15.50 30.09 -30.00
N ALA A 577 -16.47 29.38 -30.59
CA ALA A 577 -16.32 28.80 -31.92
C ALA A 577 -16.11 29.85 -33.02
N TYR A 578 -16.75 31.02 -32.93
CA TYR A 578 -16.55 32.15 -33.85
C TYR A 578 -15.15 32.78 -33.67
N GLU A 579 -14.73 33.03 -32.43
CA GLU A 579 -13.37 33.51 -32.08
C GLU A 579 -12.27 32.55 -32.57
N LEU A 580 -12.52 31.24 -32.53
CA LEU A 580 -11.62 30.20 -33.02
C LEU A 580 -11.80 29.88 -34.52
N HIS A 581 -12.53 30.71 -35.27
CA HIS A 581 -12.73 30.61 -36.72
C HIS A 581 -13.35 29.29 -37.21
N CYS A 582 -14.13 28.60 -36.36
CA CYS A 582 -14.92 27.43 -36.77
C CYS A 582 -15.95 27.83 -37.83
N LYS A 583 -15.97 27.16 -38.99
CA LYS A 583 -16.91 27.46 -40.09
C LYS A 583 -18.35 26.96 -39.82
N GLY A 584 -18.57 26.34 -38.67
CA GLY A 584 -19.86 25.86 -38.18
C GLY A 584 -19.71 25.23 -36.80
N ILE A 585 -20.80 25.10 -36.07
CA ILE A 585 -20.87 24.49 -34.74
C ILE A 585 -22.23 23.82 -34.56
N THR A 586 -22.24 22.62 -34.00
CA THR A 586 -23.47 21.90 -33.64
C THR A 586 -23.47 21.69 -32.13
N VAL A 587 -24.51 22.14 -31.43
CA VAL A 587 -24.72 21.83 -30.02
C VAL A 587 -25.92 20.89 -29.89
N TYR A 588 -25.75 19.81 -29.12
CA TYR A 588 -26.82 18.89 -28.77
C TYR A 588 -26.91 18.80 -27.25
N ARG A 589 -28.07 19.10 -26.68
CA ARG A 589 -28.29 19.05 -25.25
C ARG A 589 -28.99 17.73 -24.90
N ASP A 590 -28.41 16.97 -23.98
CA ASP A 590 -29.01 15.73 -23.49
C ASP A 590 -30.46 15.99 -23.00
N GLY A 591 -31.38 15.07 -23.26
CA GLY A 591 -32.79 15.30 -22.92
C GLY A 591 -33.56 16.30 -23.81
N SER A 592 -32.98 16.86 -24.90
CA SER A 592 -33.66 17.88 -25.74
C SER A 592 -34.47 17.35 -26.92
N ARG A 593 -34.56 16.04 -27.11
CA ARG A 593 -35.45 15.36 -28.07
C ARG A 593 -36.08 14.13 -27.44
N GLU A 594 -37.24 13.73 -27.94
CA GLU A 594 -37.98 12.57 -27.41
C GLU A 594 -37.27 11.26 -27.79
N ASP A 595 -36.96 11.06 -29.07
CA ASP A 595 -36.07 9.99 -29.53
C ASP A 595 -34.60 10.44 -29.57
N GLN A 596 -33.71 9.66 -28.92
CA GLN A 596 -32.27 9.96 -28.81
C GLN A 596 -31.42 8.75 -29.19
N VAL A 597 -30.56 8.92 -30.19
CA VAL A 597 -29.65 7.88 -30.72
C VAL A 597 -28.32 7.83 -29.94
N LEU A 598 -28.00 8.90 -29.20
CA LEU A 598 -26.82 9.04 -28.35
C LEU A 598 -27.25 9.69 -27.03
N ASN A 599 -27.14 8.95 -25.93
CA ASN A 599 -27.36 9.47 -24.58
C ASN A 599 -26.00 9.63 -23.88
N ILE A 600 -25.83 10.64 -23.01
CA ILE A 600 -24.69 10.69 -22.12
C ILE A 600 -24.87 9.55 -21.08
N GLY A 601 -23.96 8.57 -21.09
CA GLY A 601 -24.23 7.21 -20.61
C GLY A 601 -24.52 7.02 -19.11
N VAL A 602 -25.74 7.33 -18.68
CA VAL A 602 -26.30 6.91 -17.39
C VAL A 602 -27.01 5.57 -17.58
N ALA A 603 -26.57 4.53 -16.87
CA ALA A 603 -27.15 3.20 -16.98
C ALA A 603 -28.58 3.16 -16.40
N GLN A 604 -29.58 2.93 -17.25
CA GLN A 604 -30.97 2.73 -16.80
C GLN A 604 -31.09 1.37 -16.09
N THR A 605 -31.18 1.40 -14.76
CA THR A 605 -31.57 0.21 -13.97
C THR A 605 -33.07 -0.04 -14.14
N GLU A 606 -33.43 -1.27 -14.50
CA GLU A 606 -34.81 -1.68 -14.76
C GLU A 606 -35.75 -1.42 -13.56
N LYS A 607 -36.95 -0.91 -13.81
CA LYS A 607 -37.98 -0.72 -12.79
C LYS A 607 -38.66 -2.05 -12.43
N PRO A 608 -38.78 -2.40 -11.14
CA PRO A 608 -39.74 -3.39 -10.68
C PRO A 608 -41.19 -3.00 -11.01
N LYS A 609 -42.09 -3.99 -11.04
CA LYS A 609 -43.50 -3.80 -11.43
C LYS A 609 -44.30 -2.95 -10.43
N GLU A 610 -45.38 -2.37 -10.95
CA GLU A 610 -46.24 -1.40 -10.30
C GLU A 610 -46.87 -1.91 -8.98
N ILE A 611 -46.90 -1.02 -7.99
CA ILE A 611 -47.89 -1.01 -6.92
C ILE A 611 -48.56 0.37 -7.00
N HIS A 612 -49.85 0.41 -7.31
CA HIS A 612 -50.60 1.66 -7.32
C HIS A 612 -50.80 2.16 -5.89
N VAL A 613 -50.10 3.25 -5.54
CA VAL A 613 -50.39 4.12 -4.40
C VAL A 613 -50.40 5.55 -4.94
N GLU A 614 -51.47 6.30 -4.68
CA GLU A 614 -51.51 7.73 -5.01
C GLU A 614 -50.57 8.47 -4.06
N VAL A 615 -49.48 9.01 -4.60
CA VAL A 615 -48.50 9.82 -3.86
C VAL A 615 -48.67 11.29 -4.29
N PRO A 616 -48.64 12.27 -3.37
CA PRO A 616 -48.88 13.68 -3.71
C PRO A 616 -47.86 14.28 -4.68
N ARG A 617 -48.22 15.44 -5.26
CA ARG A 617 -47.29 16.29 -6.02
C ARG A 617 -46.04 16.58 -5.18
N GLU A 618 -44.86 16.46 -5.79
CA GLU A 618 -43.59 16.75 -5.12
C GLU A 618 -43.58 18.18 -4.54
N PRO A 619 -43.02 18.39 -3.33
CA PRO A 619 -43.01 19.70 -2.71
C PRO A 619 -42.06 20.64 -3.45
N ALA A 620 -42.49 21.90 -3.60
CA ALA A 620 -41.63 22.95 -4.14
C ALA A 620 -40.37 23.10 -3.27
N ILE A 621 -39.19 23.25 -3.90
CA ILE A 621 -37.91 23.37 -3.21
C ILE A 621 -37.95 24.57 -2.26
N VAL A 622 -38.00 24.28 -0.96
CA VAL A 622 -38.18 25.29 0.09
C VAL A 622 -36.89 26.07 0.27
N ARG A 623 -36.82 27.25 -0.37
CA ARG A 623 -35.71 28.20 -0.23
C ARG A 623 -36.01 29.17 0.92
N PRO A 624 -35.02 29.54 1.75
CA PRO A 624 -35.22 30.51 2.82
C PRO A 624 -35.67 31.86 2.27
N ARG A 625 -36.66 32.48 2.92
CA ARG A 625 -37.14 33.84 2.61
C ARG A 625 -35.95 34.81 2.46
N ALA A 626 -36.00 35.63 1.41
CA ALA A 626 -35.03 36.72 1.21
C ALA A 626 -35.10 37.69 2.40
N ARG A 627 -33.95 38.22 2.82
CA ARG A 627 -33.87 39.16 3.95
C ARG A 627 -34.03 40.60 3.45
N PRO A 628 -34.96 41.39 4.00
CA PRO A 628 -35.03 42.83 3.69
C PRO A 628 -33.87 43.59 4.36
N ASP A 629 -33.51 44.75 3.82
CA ASP A 629 -32.43 45.58 4.35
C ASP A 629 -32.77 46.11 5.77
N VAL A 630 -34.05 46.38 6.03
CA VAL A 630 -34.58 46.82 7.32
C VAL A 630 -35.62 45.80 7.79
N ILE A 631 -35.56 45.41 9.07
CA ILE A 631 -36.52 44.52 9.73
C ILE A 631 -36.78 45.01 11.16
N THR A 632 -37.98 44.77 11.68
CA THR A 632 -38.33 45.14 13.07
C THR A 632 -38.06 43.97 14.00
N GLY A 633 -37.55 44.24 15.20
CA GLY A 633 -37.27 43.21 16.19
C GLY A 633 -37.24 43.70 17.62
N ARG A 634 -37.20 42.75 18.55
CA ARG A 634 -37.18 42.98 19.99
C ARG A 634 -36.01 42.23 20.63
N THR A 635 -35.17 42.95 21.36
CA THR A 635 -34.05 42.36 22.13
C THR A 635 -34.47 42.16 23.58
N GLN A 636 -34.49 40.91 24.04
CA GLN A 636 -34.68 40.56 25.45
C GLN A 636 -33.34 40.18 26.08
N LYS A 637 -33.09 40.68 27.30
CA LYS A 637 -31.94 40.27 28.12
C LYS A 637 -32.35 39.13 29.04
N ILE A 638 -31.66 38.00 28.93
CA ILE A 638 -31.84 36.79 29.73
C ILE A 638 -30.57 36.58 30.58
N LEU A 639 -30.73 36.29 31.87
CA LEU A 639 -29.61 35.95 32.75
C LEU A 639 -29.38 34.44 32.71
N THR A 640 -28.15 34.03 32.40
CA THR A 640 -27.72 32.62 32.35
C THR A 640 -26.53 32.40 33.29
N GLY A 641 -26.21 31.14 33.59
CA GLY A 641 -25.02 30.78 34.38
C GLY A 641 -23.69 31.26 33.77
N TYR A 642 -23.66 31.53 32.46
CA TYR A 642 -22.49 32.05 31.74
C TYR A 642 -22.53 33.57 31.51
N GLY A 643 -23.50 34.27 32.11
CA GLY A 643 -23.66 35.72 32.04
C GLY A 643 -24.95 36.17 31.34
N ALA A 644 -25.02 37.46 31.01
CA ALA A 644 -26.17 38.03 30.30
C ALA A 644 -26.15 37.64 28.81
N LEU A 645 -27.14 36.87 28.40
CA LEU A 645 -27.49 36.59 27.02
C LEU A 645 -28.47 37.66 26.53
N TYR A 646 -28.24 38.21 25.35
CA TYR A 646 -29.15 39.13 24.67
C TYR A 646 -29.69 38.41 23.45
N VAL A 647 -30.99 38.14 23.43
CA VAL A 647 -31.68 37.47 22.32
C VAL A 647 -32.53 38.49 21.60
N THR A 648 -32.22 38.73 20.32
CA THR A 648 -32.99 39.61 19.43
C THR A 648 -33.81 38.74 18.49
N VAL A 649 -35.13 38.86 18.58
CA VAL A 649 -36.07 38.19 17.68
C VAL A 649 -36.60 39.23 16.69
N ASN A 650 -36.47 38.94 15.39
CA ASN A 650 -36.91 39.82 14.30
C ASN A 650 -38.11 39.19 13.58
N GLU A 651 -39.06 40.02 13.18
CA GLU A 651 -40.33 39.64 12.53
C GLU A 651 -40.47 40.36 11.18
N ASP A 652 -40.95 39.65 10.15
CA ASP A 652 -41.36 40.20 8.86
C ASP A 652 -42.91 40.19 8.73
N GLU A 653 -43.43 40.57 7.57
CA GLU A 653 -44.87 40.55 7.25
C GLU A 653 -45.54 39.16 7.35
N LYS A 654 -44.74 38.09 7.53
CA LYS A 654 -45.16 36.69 7.63
C LYS A 654 -44.81 36.08 8.99
N GLY A 655 -44.43 36.90 9.98
CA GLY A 655 -44.16 36.51 11.35
C GLY A 655 -42.66 36.35 11.66
N LEU A 656 -42.31 35.44 12.56
CA LEU A 656 -40.93 35.21 13.00
C LEU A 656 -40.01 34.95 11.80
N PHE A 657 -38.92 35.72 11.69
CA PHE A 657 -38.02 35.69 10.55
C PHE A 657 -36.62 35.19 10.93
N GLU A 658 -35.95 35.84 11.89
CA GLU A 658 -34.60 35.47 12.32
C GLU A 658 -34.40 35.75 13.82
N VAL A 659 -33.42 35.05 14.43
CA VAL A 659 -33.05 35.20 15.83
C VAL A 659 -31.54 35.37 15.92
N PHE A 660 -31.10 36.45 16.56
CA PHE A 660 -29.70 36.64 16.97
C PHE A 660 -29.57 36.44 18.47
N ALA A 661 -28.49 35.81 18.92
CA ALA A 661 -28.18 35.63 20.32
C ALA A 661 -26.72 35.98 20.59
N GLN A 662 -26.46 36.85 21.58
CA GLN A 662 -25.11 37.30 21.93
C GLN A 662 -24.91 37.29 23.45
N ILE A 663 -23.85 36.60 23.92
CA ILE A 663 -23.53 36.49 25.34
C ILE A 663 -22.34 37.39 25.70
N GLY A 664 -22.61 38.51 26.37
CA GLY A 664 -21.68 39.66 26.45
C GLY A 664 -20.38 39.44 27.24
N ARG A 665 -20.19 38.29 27.89
CA ARG A 665 -18.97 37.90 28.62
C ARG A 665 -18.65 36.39 28.51
N GLY A 666 -19.21 35.69 27.53
CA GLY A 666 -18.84 34.29 27.27
C GLY A 666 -17.44 34.18 26.67
N GLY A 667 -16.69 33.14 27.07
CA GLY A 667 -15.43 32.79 26.38
C GLY A 667 -15.68 32.39 24.92
N GLY A 668 -14.65 32.45 24.07
CA GLY A 668 -14.79 32.33 22.61
C GLY A 668 -15.63 31.14 22.14
N TYR A 669 -15.44 29.95 22.73
CA TYR A 669 -16.24 28.75 22.45
C TYR A 669 -17.74 28.99 22.66
N THR A 670 -18.15 29.46 23.85
CA THR A 670 -19.56 29.71 24.19
C THR A 670 -20.16 30.78 23.28
N ALA A 671 -19.40 31.82 22.92
CA ALA A 671 -19.86 32.85 21.99
C ALA A 671 -20.11 32.29 20.58
N SER A 672 -19.14 31.56 20.01
CA SER A 672 -19.27 30.97 18.67
C SER A 672 -20.36 29.91 18.57
N PHE A 673 -20.57 29.09 19.61
CA PHE A 673 -21.69 28.13 19.65
C PHE A 673 -23.04 28.84 19.76
N THR A 674 -23.14 29.93 20.55
CA THR A 674 -24.36 30.75 20.64
C THR A 674 -24.72 31.37 19.29
N GLU A 675 -23.73 31.93 18.57
CA GLU A 675 -23.93 32.49 17.23
C GLU A 675 -24.33 31.40 16.21
N GLY A 676 -23.64 30.25 16.23
CA GLY A 676 -23.91 29.13 15.33
C GLY A 676 -25.35 28.60 15.44
N ILE A 677 -25.82 28.37 16.66
CA ILE A 677 -27.21 27.94 16.92
C ILE A 677 -28.20 29.01 16.45
N ALA A 678 -27.98 30.29 16.79
CA ALA A 678 -28.85 31.38 16.37
C ALA A 678 -28.96 31.51 14.84
N ARG A 679 -27.85 31.31 14.11
CA ARG A 679 -27.80 31.31 12.64
C ARG A 679 -28.53 30.11 12.02
N LEU A 680 -28.46 28.93 12.64
CA LEU A 680 -29.21 27.75 12.20
C LEU A 680 -30.71 27.90 12.44
N VAL A 681 -31.13 28.35 13.63
CA VAL A 681 -32.54 28.69 13.94
C VAL A 681 -33.09 29.71 12.95
N SER A 682 -32.31 30.75 12.63
CA SER A 682 -32.67 31.75 11.63
C SER A 682 -32.83 31.18 10.22
N LEU A 683 -32.03 30.18 9.83
CA LEU A 683 -32.19 29.50 8.55
C LEU A 683 -33.49 28.67 8.52
N CYS A 684 -33.79 27.94 9.59
CA CYS A 684 -35.02 27.15 9.73
C CYS A 684 -36.28 28.03 9.69
N LEU A 685 -36.31 29.14 10.45
CA LEU A 685 -37.41 30.12 10.44
C LEU A 685 -37.60 30.75 9.05
N ARG A 686 -36.51 31.16 8.38
CA ARG A 686 -36.60 31.70 7.01
C ARG A 686 -37.09 30.66 6.01
N SER A 687 -36.76 29.39 6.19
CA SER A 687 -37.26 28.25 5.40
C SER A 687 -38.64 27.75 5.86
N GLY A 688 -39.33 28.41 6.80
CA GLY A 688 -40.70 28.06 7.19
C GLY A 688 -40.85 26.75 7.95
N VAL A 689 -39.78 26.26 8.59
CA VAL A 689 -39.87 25.14 9.53
C VAL A 689 -40.68 25.58 10.76
N PRO A 690 -41.64 24.78 11.27
CA PRO A 690 -42.38 25.10 12.49
C PRO A 690 -41.47 25.37 13.68
N VAL A 691 -41.84 26.32 14.54
CA VAL A 691 -41.03 26.71 15.70
C VAL A 691 -40.91 25.56 16.70
N ASP A 692 -42.01 24.83 16.87
CA ASP A 692 -42.18 23.65 17.72
C ASP A 692 -41.21 22.52 17.34
N GLU A 693 -41.03 22.23 16.04
CA GLU A 693 -40.01 21.30 15.54
C GLU A 693 -38.58 21.77 15.84
N ILE A 694 -38.31 23.09 15.72
CA ILE A 694 -37.00 23.67 16.05
C ILE A 694 -36.73 23.59 17.56
N ILE A 695 -37.76 23.70 18.40
CA ILE A 695 -37.67 23.56 19.85
C ILE A 695 -37.38 22.10 20.23
N ASP A 696 -38.14 21.13 19.72
CA ASP A 696 -37.95 19.70 20.00
C ASP A 696 -36.51 19.23 19.70
N GLN A 697 -35.95 19.67 18.57
CA GLN A 697 -34.59 19.33 18.15
C GLN A 697 -33.48 20.05 18.94
N LEU A 698 -33.81 21.05 19.77
CA LEU A 698 -32.86 21.76 20.64
C LEU A 698 -33.09 21.49 22.13
N GLU A 699 -34.28 21.03 22.52
CA GLU A 699 -34.61 20.69 23.90
C GLU A 699 -33.83 19.44 24.35
N GLY A 700 -33.48 19.39 25.64
CA GLY A 700 -32.67 18.32 26.21
C GLY A 700 -31.17 18.34 25.86
N ILE A 701 -30.72 19.09 24.84
CA ILE A 701 -29.29 19.27 24.55
C ILE A 701 -28.60 19.98 25.73
N ARG A 702 -27.48 19.40 26.21
CA ARG A 702 -26.67 19.93 27.31
C ARG A 702 -25.18 19.88 26.95
N SER A 703 -24.47 20.93 27.36
CA SER A 703 -23.01 21.06 27.33
C SER A 703 -22.35 20.44 28.56
#